data_AF-A0A4P8GY43-F1
#
_entry.id   AF-A0A4P8GY43-F1
#
_cell.length_a   1.000
_cell.length_b   1.000
_cell.length_c   1.000
_cell.angle_alpha   90.00
_cell.angle_beta   90.00
_cell.angle_gamma   90.00
#
_symmetry.space_group_name_H-M   'P 1'
#
loop_
_entity.id
_entity.type
_entity.pdbx_description
1 polymer ?
#
loop_
_entity_poly.entity_id
_entity_poly.type
_entity_poly.pdbx_seq_one_letter_code
_entity_poly.pdbx_strand_id
1 'polypeptide(L)'
;MPELLDGRLLYGAAVYPEVVDAETFAADAAHMRHLGMNTARIGEFMWAALEPDRDDVRLDVLHRALQVLDANGLAAILCTPTVTPPVWLTHGHPERLHHNADGTPLGHGSRQHVCTNSPVFRERAALVTEALAAAVGNDSRVVAWQLDNEFKSHVGGCHCAGCAELWAEWLEKRYLEVAILNESWLSAIWSETYQNFVQVPMPGPTPFLHNTSLVNEFRLFSQASINGFAREQAAIIRAHSSIPVTHNSGFGFDLDNPALYSDLDFSSFDTYPAADNYSAFLMNLDYFPRLGKARRTVLMETSPSHGGTVRQYGRPHPHGFVEAEAFANFASGSAGFLFWLFRQHRGGSEQPHGSVVSSWGQPTIGYPSAAAIGELLPRIRPLLEHSRPVQPAVALHYSDHAKGFLATESGEGTDYRSLVSAFHAGLVRAGTSRALLPVEGALAGFRVLFTPFVRHLPDDHRARILDWVHDGGTWVCGPLTGDRTEDHTWHGESALDGLEDAAGVESVFQFPATGSGSCGTILGHDVGLTRMSTFFRVNADSAAVTGAQVLGAVTAGPAEGLAFATERRIGAGRMILLGSFPVSLDAGHSGHEGDTGRAGGHDDGAALAAMVEYACAGTLPAVRTAGDGVVALAGRAAAALAGQHGQRNGRFPAGPAGTHSAGQGRRRTQRFTRGHCWRRRHPWSACHSSACHRSACHSSGRRRPGRGRSGSSGPRRRPGRRPIPGLPSPAAALPDRCHPARRHPHPRPVQLPGSGRNDKGDLPMKWLEQAPRVDTALSFGRPWPQGELAAGDVGRMVLGDADTLHEARPLAFWPDGSIKWTAHAAVVAEGQDAEGLEPRLAPRKPAPRQPEADIPATELLARPAPTASGWTPECSPQPSPTRGAGSPGRCLARTAANSPVACAWWWARRTRRWPSLPRKWRRPGPCAPW
;
A
#
# COMPACT_ATOMS: atom_id res chain seq x y z
N MET A 1 -20.57 -12.66 -9.05
CA MET A 1 -19.17 -12.80 -9.50
C MET A 1 -18.82 -14.28 -9.40
N PRO A 2 -18.19 -14.91 -10.41
CA PRO A 2 -17.41 -16.11 -10.15
C PRO A 2 -16.34 -15.76 -9.09
N GLU A 3 -16.00 -16.69 -8.21
CA GLU A 3 -14.96 -16.42 -7.22
C GLU A 3 -13.62 -16.26 -7.93
N LEU A 4 -12.95 -15.12 -7.69
CA LEU A 4 -11.61 -14.86 -8.21
C LEU A 4 -10.70 -16.06 -7.88
N LEU A 5 -9.93 -16.53 -8.86
CA LEU A 5 -9.01 -17.69 -8.74
C LEU A 5 -9.73 -19.00 -8.39
N ASP A 6 -10.97 -19.20 -8.85
CA ASP A 6 -11.83 -20.36 -8.53
C ASP A 6 -12.05 -20.56 -7.02
N GLY A 7 -12.04 -19.48 -6.23
CA GLY A 7 -12.15 -19.55 -4.76
C GLY A 7 -10.87 -20.07 -4.06
N ARG A 8 -9.77 -20.26 -4.80
CA ARG A 8 -8.49 -20.68 -4.21
C ARG A 8 -7.94 -19.57 -3.30
N LEU A 9 -7.34 -20.00 -2.19
CA LEU A 9 -6.52 -19.15 -1.33
C LEU A 9 -5.08 -19.49 -1.64
N LEU A 10 -4.37 -18.57 -2.28
CA LEU A 10 -3.00 -18.77 -2.74
C LEU A 10 -2.04 -18.62 -1.55
N TYR A 11 -1.17 -19.60 -1.36
CA TYR A 11 -0.06 -19.51 -0.41
C TYR A 11 1.20 -20.02 -1.08
N GLY A 12 2.27 -19.21 -1.07
CA GLY A 12 3.39 -19.43 -1.96
C GLY A 12 4.56 -18.47 -1.80
N ALA A 13 5.40 -18.44 -2.83
CA ALA A 13 6.58 -17.59 -2.92
C ALA A 13 7.02 -17.38 -4.38
N ALA A 14 7.82 -16.34 -4.63
CA ALA A 14 8.58 -16.19 -5.86
C ALA A 14 9.69 -17.25 -5.94
N VAL A 15 9.86 -17.87 -7.11
CA VAL A 15 10.86 -18.90 -7.40
C VAL A 15 11.49 -18.71 -8.77
N TYR A 16 12.74 -19.14 -8.93
CA TYR A 16 13.58 -18.83 -10.09
C TYR A 16 14.15 -20.09 -10.75
N PRO A 17 13.35 -20.83 -11.54
CA PRO A 17 13.81 -22.05 -12.23
C PRO A 17 14.91 -21.79 -13.27
N GLU A 18 15.15 -20.54 -13.66
CA GLU A 18 16.20 -20.11 -14.58
C GLU A 18 17.57 -19.87 -13.90
N VAL A 19 17.63 -19.77 -12.57
CA VAL A 19 18.90 -19.53 -11.82
C VAL A 19 19.40 -20.74 -11.03
N VAL A 20 18.69 -21.86 -11.08
CA VAL A 20 19.05 -23.15 -10.44
C VAL A 20 18.95 -24.31 -11.43
N ASP A 21 19.58 -25.44 -11.11
CA ASP A 21 19.39 -26.67 -11.88
C ASP A 21 18.05 -27.35 -11.59
N ALA A 22 17.67 -28.29 -12.46
CA ALA A 22 16.37 -28.96 -12.38
C ALA A 22 16.19 -29.84 -11.13
N GLU A 23 17.28 -30.39 -10.57
CA GLU A 23 17.23 -31.17 -9.33
C GLU A 23 16.95 -30.26 -8.14
N THR A 24 17.64 -29.11 -8.07
CA THR A 24 17.41 -28.07 -7.06
C THR A 24 15.99 -27.52 -7.15
N PHE A 25 15.48 -27.22 -8.35
CA PHE A 25 14.10 -26.72 -8.52
C PHE A 25 13.04 -27.76 -8.14
N ALA A 26 13.27 -29.04 -8.47
CA ALA A 26 12.38 -30.12 -8.05
C ALA A 26 12.38 -30.32 -6.52
N ALA A 27 13.54 -30.18 -5.88
CA ALA A 27 13.64 -30.20 -4.42
C ALA A 27 12.90 -28.99 -3.80
N ASP A 28 13.05 -27.79 -4.36
CA ASP A 28 12.33 -26.59 -3.90
C ASP A 28 10.81 -26.76 -4.01
N ALA A 29 10.30 -27.21 -5.16
CA ALA A 29 8.86 -27.45 -5.35
C ALA A 29 8.31 -28.52 -4.40
N ALA A 30 9.06 -29.60 -4.15
CA ALA A 30 8.70 -30.61 -3.16
C ALA A 30 8.69 -30.04 -1.72
N HIS A 31 9.58 -29.09 -1.43
CA HIS A 31 9.70 -28.44 -0.13
C HIS A 31 8.60 -27.39 0.09
N MET A 32 8.23 -26.62 -0.94
CA MET A 32 7.05 -25.75 -0.95
C MET A 32 5.78 -26.55 -0.64
N ARG A 33 5.56 -27.70 -1.31
CA ARG A 33 4.44 -28.60 -1.01
C ARG A 33 4.45 -29.08 0.44
N HIS A 34 5.62 -29.43 0.97
CA HIS A 34 5.76 -29.85 2.37
C HIS A 34 5.39 -28.74 3.38
N LEU A 35 5.63 -27.48 3.02
CA LEU A 35 5.23 -26.28 3.77
C LEU A 35 3.74 -25.91 3.59
N GLY A 36 2.95 -26.71 2.88
CA GLY A 36 1.54 -26.41 2.61
C GLY A 36 1.32 -25.30 1.57
N MET A 37 2.37 -24.85 0.86
CA MET A 37 2.22 -23.95 -0.27
C MET A 37 1.53 -24.65 -1.42
N ASN A 38 0.73 -23.89 -2.18
CA ASN A 38 -0.05 -24.35 -3.32
C ASN A 38 0.19 -23.52 -4.59
N THR A 39 1.02 -22.48 -4.51
CA THR A 39 1.28 -21.53 -5.59
C THR A 39 2.75 -21.12 -5.61
N ALA A 40 3.28 -20.84 -6.80
CA ALA A 40 4.57 -20.19 -7.02
C ALA A 40 4.41 -19.00 -7.98
N ARG A 41 5.16 -17.92 -7.78
CA ARG A 41 5.30 -16.85 -8.79
C ARG A 41 6.58 -17.07 -9.59
N ILE A 42 6.50 -16.97 -10.91
CA ILE A 42 7.63 -17.17 -11.84
C ILE A 42 7.59 -16.20 -13.03
N GLY A 43 8.76 -15.90 -13.59
CA GLY A 43 8.91 -15.37 -14.94
C GLY A 43 9.36 -13.92 -15.04
N GLU A 44 9.23 -13.10 -14.00
CA GLU A 44 9.37 -11.65 -14.06
C GLU A 44 10.76 -11.17 -14.52
N PHE A 45 11.81 -11.93 -14.20
CA PHE A 45 13.20 -11.64 -14.61
C PHE A 45 13.74 -12.62 -15.67
N MET A 46 12.86 -13.44 -16.25
CA MET A 46 13.24 -14.60 -17.08
C MET A 46 13.55 -14.24 -18.56
N TRP A 47 13.45 -12.97 -18.98
CA TRP A 47 13.53 -12.60 -20.41
C TRP A 47 14.82 -13.13 -21.07
N ALA A 48 15.99 -12.98 -20.44
CA ALA A 48 17.25 -13.47 -21.02
C ALA A 48 17.35 -15.01 -21.12
N ALA A 49 16.52 -15.77 -20.39
CA ALA A 49 16.41 -17.22 -20.55
C ALA A 49 15.36 -17.62 -21.60
N LEU A 50 14.36 -16.75 -21.84
CA LEU A 50 13.31 -16.92 -22.84
C LEU A 50 13.75 -16.44 -24.25
N GLU A 51 14.53 -15.37 -24.36
CA GLU A 51 15.04 -14.79 -25.62
C GLU A 51 16.54 -14.42 -25.44
N PRO A 52 17.44 -15.42 -25.36
CA PRO A 52 18.87 -15.19 -25.10
C PRO A 52 19.56 -14.40 -26.21
N ASP A 53 19.11 -14.60 -27.45
CA ASP A 53 19.48 -13.85 -28.64
C ASP A 53 18.19 -13.29 -29.28
N ARG A 54 18.30 -12.13 -29.92
CA ARG A 54 17.17 -11.46 -30.58
C ARG A 54 16.44 -12.40 -31.55
N ASP A 55 15.12 -12.43 -31.50
CA ASP A 55 14.24 -13.24 -32.36
C ASP A 55 14.33 -14.78 -32.12
N ASP A 56 15.05 -15.24 -31.08
CA ASP A 56 15.18 -16.67 -30.69
C ASP A 56 14.43 -16.95 -29.38
N VAL A 57 13.10 -17.05 -29.45
CA VAL A 57 12.24 -17.30 -28.28
C VAL A 57 12.16 -18.80 -27.96
N ARG A 58 12.61 -19.18 -26.76
CA ARG A 58 12.74 -20.56 -26.25
C ARG A 58 11.93 -20.75 -24.97
N LEU A 59 10.90 -21.58 -25.02
CA LEU A 59 9.98 -21.78 -23.89
C LEU A 59 10.30 -23.01 -23.02
N ASP A 60 11.41 -23.71 -23.28
CA ASP A 60 11.76 -24.96 -22.59
C ASP A 60 11.91 -24.78 -21.07
N VAL A 61 12.41 -23.63 -20.63
CA VAL A 61 12.56 -23.30 -19.20
C VAL A 61 11.19 -23.16 -18.52
N LEU A 62 10.25 -22.46 -19.16
CA LEU A 62 8.88 -22.29 -18.68
C LEU A 62 8.15 -23.64 -18.64
N HIS A 63 8.20 -24.43 -19.72
CA HIS A 63 7.52 -25.71 -19.78
C HIS A 63 8.03 -26.71 -18.72
N ARG A 64 9.35 -26.77 -18.50
CA ARG A 64 9.92 -27.57 -17.40
C ARG A 64 9.51 -27.04 -16.03
N ALA A 65 9.48 -25.73 -15.83
CA ALA A 65 9.05 -25.13 -14.57
C ALA A 65 7.60 -25.50 -14.24
N LEU A 66 6.68 -25.32 -15.19
CA LEU A 66 5.27 -25.69 -15.02
C LEU A 66 5.08 -27.20 -14.80
N GLN A 67 5.88 -28.07 -15.43
CA GLN A 67 5.85 -29.52 -15.16
C GLN A 67 6.29 -29.86 -13.72
N VAL A 68 7.35 -29.22 -13.21
CA VAL A 68 7.86 -29.46 -11.85
C VAL A 68 6.90 -28.92 -10.78
N LEU A 69 6.28 -27.76 -11.02
CA LEU A 69 5.27 -27.20 -10.14
C LEU A 69 4.02 -28.11 -10.06
N ASP A 70 3.48 -28.51 -11.21
CA ASP A 70 2.30 -29.39 -11.32
C ASP A 70 2.53 -30.77 -10.69
N ALA A 71 3.70 -31.38 -10.90
CA ALA A 71 4.09 -32.64 -10.23
C ALA A 71 4.14 -32.53 -8.69
N ASN A 72 4.19 -31.31 -8.15
CA ASN A 72 4.12 -31.01 -6.72
C ASN A 72 2.79 -30.34 -6.30
N GLY A 73 1.77 -30.29 -7.16
CA GLY A 73 0.48 -29.69 -6.86
C GLY A 73 0.53 -28.18 -6.66
N LEU A 74 1.53 -27.51 -7.23
CA LEU A 74 1.69 -26.06 -7.19
C LEU A 74 1.15 -25.43 -8.48
N ALA A 75 0.30 -24.43 -8.36
CA ALA A 75 -0.08 -23.55 -9.46
C ALA A 75 0.96 -22.45 -9.69
N ALA A 76 0.95 -21.83 -10.87
CA ALA A 76 1.79 -20.70 -11.22
C ALA A 76 1.00 -19.38 -11.31
N ILE A 77 1.52 -18.32 -10.70
CA ILE A 77 1.31 -16.96 -11.16
C ILE A 77 2.44 -16.68 -12.15
N LEU A 78 2.11 -16.44 -13.42
CA LEU A 78 3.09 -16.22 -14.48
C LEU A 78 3.24 -14.74 -14.77
N CYS A 79 4.46 -14.24 -14.69
CA CYS A 79 4.79 -12.85 -14.97
C CYS A 79 5.21 -12.64 -16.43
N THR A 80 4.85 -11.51 -17.04
CA THR A 80 5.54 -11.05 -18.26
C THR A 80 6.92 -10.48 -17.86
N PRO A 81 7.99 -10.78 -18.61
CA PRO A 81 9.37 -10.59 -18.11
C PRO A 81 9.90 -9.16 -18.36
N THR A 82 9.02 -8.18 -18.57
CA THR A 82 9.36 -6.93 -19.27
C THR A 82 10.18 -5.92 -18.48
N VAL A 83 10.28 -6.11 -17.17
CA VAL A 83 11.00 -5.23 -16.21
C VAL A 83 12.53 -5.26 -16.35
N THR A 84 13.07 -6.36 -16.88
CA THR A 84 14.52 -6.58 -17.11
C THR A 84 14.76 -7.16 -18.50
N PRO A 85 14.77 -6.32 -19.56
CA PRO A 85 15.12 -6.78 -20.89
C PRO A 85 16.56 -7.31 -20.97
N PRO A 86 16.83 -8.27 -21.87
CA PRO A 86 18.16 -8.83 -22.07
C PRO A 86 19.13 -7.78 -22.64
N VAL A 87 20.42 -7.98 -22.37
CA VAL A 87 21.47 -7.01 -22.70
C VAL A 87 21.55 -6.68 -24.20
N TRP A 88 21.19 -7.61 -25.10
CA TRP A 88 21.18 -7.36 -26.55
C TRP A 88 20.15 -6.29 -26.98
N LEU A 89 19.10 -6.06 -26.18
CA LEU A 89 18.11 -5.01 -26.47
C LEU A 89 18.68 -3.61 -26.20
N THR A 90 19.59 -3.50 -25.24
CA THR A 90 20.05 -2.22 -24.68
C THR A 90 21.53 -1.89 -24.97
N HIS A 91 22.37 -2.88 -25.26
CA HIS A 91 23.79 -2.67 -25.52
C HIS A 91 24.02 -1.90 -26.82
N GLY A 92 24.83 -0.85 -26.76
CA GLY A 92 25.05 0.05 -27.90
C GLY A 92 23.87 0.97 -28.23
N HIS A 93 22.78 0.92 -27.46
CA HIS A 93 21.51 1.58 -27.74
C HIS A 93 21.03 2.51 -26.60
N PRO A 94 21.77 3.59 -26.30
CA PRO A 94 21.42 4.52 -25.24
C PRO A 94 20.09 5.26 -25.47
N GLU A 95 19.61 5.33 -26.71
CA GLU A 95 18.30 5.90 -27.07
C GLU A 95 17.12 5.09 -26.54
N ARG A 96 17.34 3.80 -26.21
CA ARG A 96 16.31 2.90 -25.67
C ARG A 96 16.28 2.89 -24.15
N LEU A 97 17.31 3.41 -23.49
CA LEU A 97 17.41 3.44 -22.03
C LEU A 97 16.48 4.49 -21.41
N HIS A 98 16.19 4.35 -20.13
CA HIS A 98 15.56 5.41 -19.34
C HIS A 98 16.53 6.58 -19.20
N HIS A 99 16.09 7.82 -19.41
CA HIS A 99 16.90 9.03 -19.21
C HIS A 99 16.37 9.81 -18.01
N ASN A 100 17.25 10.08 -17.06
CA ASN A 100 16.99 10.97 -15.92
C ASN A 100 16.72 12.41 -16.39
N ALA A 101 16.21 13.26 -15.50
CA ALA A 101 15.90 14.66 -15.78
C ALA A 101 17.10 15.47 -16.31
N ASP A 102 18.34 15.09 -15.95
CA ASP A 102 19.59 15.67 -16.45
C ASP A 102 20.02 15.17 -17.84
N GLY A 103 19.24 14.29 -18.46
CA GLY A 103 19.55 13.62 -19.72
C GLY A 103 20.51 12.43 -19.58
N THR A 104 20.88 12.02 -18.36
CA THR A 104 21.77 10.86 -18.16
C THR A 104 21.01 9.54 -18.44
N PRO A 105 21.46 8.70 -19.39
CA PRO A 105 20.87 7.39 -19.62
C PRO A 105 21.24 6.39 -18.51
N LEU A 106 20.25 5.72 -17.95
CA LEU A 106 20.42 4.65 -16.97
C LEU A 106 20.82 3.34 -17.67
N GLY A 107 22.08 2.94 -17.49
CA GLY A 107 22.64 1.75 -18.14
C GLY A 107 22.09 0.41 -17.64
N HIS A 108 22.28 -0.63 -18.46
CA HIS A 108 22.05 -2.03 -18.08
C HIS A 108 22.92 -2.44 -16.88
N GLY A 109 22.42 -3.36 -16.04
CA GLY A 109 23.08 -3.83 -14.82
C GLY A 109 22.22 -3.80 -13.56
N SER A 110 20.97 -3.38 -13.68
CA SER A 110 19.89 -3.44 -12.67
C SER A 110 18.54 -3.63 -13.39
N ARG A 111 17.41 -3.39 -12.73
CA ARG A 111 16.05 -3.43 -13.31
C ARG A 111 15.52 -2.05 -13.71
N GLN A 112 14.47 -2.01 -14.55
CA GLN A 112 13.77 -0.79 -15.01
C GLN A 112 14.63 0.24 -15.76
N HIS A 113 15.76 -0.19 -16.33
CA HIS A 113 16.73 0.67 -17.01
C HIS A 113 16.32 1.06 -18.46
N VAL A 114 15.20 0.55 -18.96
CA VAL A 114 14.70 0.79 -20.33
C VAL A 114 13.63 1.89 -20.33
N CYS A 115 13.60 2.71 -21.38
CA CYS A 115 12.47 3.60 -21.61
C CYS A 115 11.27 2.76 -22.07
N THR A 116 10.25 2.67 -21.23
CA THR A 116 9.00 1.95 -21.57
C THR A 116 8.30 2.53 -22.79
N ASN A 117 8.64 3.74 -23.24
CA ASN A 117 8.08 4.37 -24.45
C ASN A 117 8.94 4.18 -25.70
N SER A 118 10.09 3.49 -25.61
CA SER A 118 10.88 3.16 -26.80
C SER A 118 10.05 2.24 -27.73
N PRO A 119 9.84 2.59 -29.00
CA PRO A 119 9.05 1.75 -29.92
C PRO A 119 9.64 0.34 -30.08
N VAL A 120 10.97 0.23 -30.08
CA VAL A 120 11.68 -1.06 -30.12
C VAL A 120 11.44 -1.88 -28.86
N PHE A 121 11.36 -1.24 -27.69
CA PHE A 121 10.99 -1.95 -26.45
C PHE A 121 9.52 -2.40 -26.48
N ARG A 122 8.59 -1.53 -26.92
CA ARG A 122 7.16 -1.85 -27.04
C ARG A 122 6.91 -3.04 -27.98
N GLU A 123 7.54 -3.05 -29.16
CA GLU A 123 7.52 -4.18 -30.12
C GLU A 123 7.98 -5.48 -29.44
N ARG A 124 9.12 -5.43 -28.74
CA ARG A 124 9.76 -6.62 -28.16
C ARG A 124 9.03 -7.15 -26.93
N ALA A 125 8.53 -6.25 -26.09
CA ALA A 125 7.65 -6.55 -24.97
C ALA A 125 6.33 -7.20 -25.44
N ALA A 126 5.77 -6.72 -26.56
CA ALA A 126 4.59 -7.32 -27.17
C ALA A 126 4.88 -8.75 -27.66
N LEU A 127 5.96 -8.95 -28.43
CA LEU A 127 6.34 -10.27 -28.97
C LEU A 127 6.59 -11.32 -27.89
N VAL A 128 7.33 -10.99 -26.81
CA VAL A 128 7.56 -11.96 -25.71
C VAL A 128 6.27 -12.23 -24.92
N THR A 129 5.40 -11.22 -24.75
CA THR A 129 4.09 -11.38 -24.10
C THR A 129 3.16 -12.27 -24.92
N GLU A 130 3.12 -12.07 -26.25
CA GLU A 130 2.33 -12.88 -27.18
C GLU A 130 2.81 -14.33 -27.20
N ALA A 131 4.13 -14.56 -27.28
CA ALA A 131 4.71 -15.91 -27.26
C ALA A 131 4.37 -16.67 -25.98
N LEU A 132 4.43 -16.01 -24.81
CA LEU A 132 4.02 -16.59 -23.53
C LEU A 132 2.50 -16.86 -23.51
N ALA A 133 1.69 -15.87 -23.86
CA ALA A 133 0.23 -15.98 -23.81
C ALA A 133 -0.32 -17.04 -24.78
N ALA A 134 0.23 -17.14 -25.99
CA ALA A 134 -0.12 -18.17 -26.96
C ALA A 134 0.27 -19.58 -26.50
N ALA A 135 1.37 -19.73 -25.76
CA ALA A 135 1.86 -21.03 -25.31
C ALA A 135 1.14 -21.57 -24.06
N VAL A 136 0.73 -20.71 -23.12
CA VAL A 136 0.16 -21.15 -21.83
C VAL A 136 -1.14 -20.42 -21.41
N GLY A 137 -1.74 -19.61 -22.27
CA GLY A 137 -2.96 -18.83 -21.96
C GLY A 137 -4.21 -19.66 -21.60
N ASN A 138 -4.21 -20.95 -21.91
CA ASN A 138 -5.27 -21.90 -21.52
C ASN A 138 -4.72 -23.08 -20.69
N ASP A 139 -3.52 -22.94 -20.12
CA ASP A 139 -2.87 -23.96 -19.30
C ASP A 139 -3.42 -23.92 -17.87
N SER A 140 -4.07 -25.00 -17.42
CA SER A 140 -4.68 -25.08 -16.08
C SER A 140 -3.68 -25.01 -14.92
N ARG A 141 -2.38 -25.08 -15.22
CA ARG A 141 -1.29 -24.89 -14.24
C ARG A 141 -1.06 -23.40 -13.93
N VAL A 142 -1.48 -22.49 -14.80
CA VAL A 142 -1.39 -21.03 -14.60
C VAL A 142 -2.74 -20.53 -14.05
N VAL A 143 -2.71 -19.86 -12.90
CA VAL A 143 -3.94 -19.35 -12.23
C VAL A 143 -4.10 -17.83 -12.31
N ALA A 144 -3.01 -17.10 -12.55
CA ALA A 144 -3.03 -15.67 -12.79
C ALA A 144 -1.86 -15.23 -13.67
N TRP A 145 -2.05 -14.11 -14.36
CA TRP A 145 -0.96 -13.35 -14.99
C TRP A 145 -0.60 -12.15 -14.13
N GLN A 146 0.70 -11.93 -13.91
CA GLN A 146 1.25 -10.65 -13.46
C GLN A 146 1.86 -9.93 -14.69
N LEU A 147 1.55 -8.66 -14.88
CA LEU A 147 2.27 -7.82 -15.83
C LEU A 147 3.57 -7.35 -15.17
N ASP A 148 4.71 -7.44 -15.86
CA ASP A 148 5.98 -6.81 -15.46
C ASP A 148 6.36 -7.10 -13.98
N ASN A 149 7.03 -6.15 -13.30
CA ASN A 149 7.19 -6.17 -11.84
C ASN A 149 7.40 -4.75 -11.27
N GLU A 150 6.54 -4.33 -10.34
CA GLU A 150 6.65 -3.05 -9.60
C GLU A 150 6.87 -1.81 -10.50
N PHE A 151 5.97 -1.55 -11.46
CA PHE A 151 6.13 -0.44 -12.41
C PHE A 151 6.50 0.88 -11.69
N LYS A 152 7.51 1.59 -12.21
CA LYS A 152 7.97 2.90 -11.66
C LYS A 152 8.41 2.86 -10.19
N SER A 153 8.92 1.72 -9.72
CA SER A 153 9.52 1.58 -8.37
C SER A 153 10.91 2.24 -8.28
N HIS A 154 11.72 2.22 -9.34
CA HIS A 154 13.08 2.76 -9.35
C HIS A 154 13.29 3.97 -10.27
N VAL A 155 12.30 4.30 -11.11
CA VAL A 155 12.38 5.33 -12.16
C VAL A 155 11.06 6.10 -12.27
N GLY A 156 11.13 7.41 -12.54
CA GLY A 156 9.95 8.27 -12.76
C GLY A 156 9.60 8.43 -14.25
N GLY A 157 9.30 9.67 -14.67
CA GLY A 157 9.23 10.06 -16.08
C GLY A 157 10.58 9.94 -16.78
N CYS A 158 10.59 9.52 -18.04
CA CYS A 158 11.80 9.37 -18.86
C CYS A 158 11.99 10.59 -19.77
N HIS A 159 13.21 11.09 -19.90
CA HIS A 159 13.53 12.35 -20.58
C HIS A 159 14.28 12.14 -21.91
N CYS A 160 14.16 10.96 -22.53
CA CYS A 160 14.80 10.70 -23.83
C CYS A 160 14.07 11.41 -24.98
N ALA A 161 14.71 11.51 -26.15
CA ALA A 161 14.17 12.25 -27.30
C ALA A 161 12.75 11.79 -27.71
N GLY A 162 12.48 10.49 -27.74
CA GLY A 162 11.14 9.97 -28.05
C GLY A 162 10.08 10.30 -26.99
N CYS A 163 10.47 10.50 -25.72
CA CYS A 163 9.56 11.03 -24.71
C CYS A 163 9.28 12.53 -24.89
N ALA A 164 10.22 13.32 -25.44
CA ALA A 164 10.00 14.73 -25.74
C ALA A 164 8.94 14.93 -26.85
N GLU A 165 8.93 14.04 -27.84
CA GLU A 165 7.92 14.00 -28.90
C GLU A 165 6.54 13.64 -28.32
N LEU A 166 6.45 12.52 -27.60
CA LEU A 166 5.21 12.07 -26.93
C LEU A 166 4.69 13.06 -25.86
N TRP A 167 5.57 13.85 -25.25
CA TRP A 167 5.21 14.92 -24.31
C TRP A 167 4.48 16.07 -25.01
N ALA A 168 4.97 16.51 -26.18
CA ALA A 168 4.29 17.54 -26.97
C ALA A 168 2.92 17.03 -27.48
N GLU A 169 2.83 15.78 -27.92
CA GLU A 169 1.57 15.13 -28.32
C GLU A 169 0.57 15.01 -27.15
N TRP A 170 1.07 14.68 -25.96
CA TRP A 170 0.25 14.63 -24.74
C TRP A 170 -0.36 15.99 -24.43
N LEU A 171 0.45 17.07 -24.43
CA LEU A 171 -0.02 18.42 -24.19
C LEU A 171 -0.99 18.92 -25.27
N GLU A 172 -0.74 18.59 -26.55
CA GLU A 172 -1.67 18.91 -27.64
C GLU A 172 -3.03 18.22 -27.44
N LYS A 173 -3.03 16.94 -27.07
CA LYS A 173 -4.26 16.21 -26.76
C LYS A 173 -4.97 16.72 -25.51
N ARG A 174 -4.23 17.18 -24.50
CA ARG A 174 -4.71 17.64 -23.19
C ARG A 174 -5.36 19.03 -23.28
N TYR A 175 -4.67 19.99 -23.91
CA TYR A 175 -5.06 21.40 -23.92
C TYR A 175 -5.63 21.88 -25.26
N LEU A 176 -5.47 21.12 -26.35
CA LEU A 176 -5.89 21.42 -27.74
C LEU A 176 -5.17 22.62 -28.38
N GLU A 177 -5.12 23.76 -27.70
CA GLU A 177 -4.43 24.98 -28.13
C GLU A 177 -3.42 25.43 -27.08
N VAL A 178 -2.19 25.77 -27.50
CA VAL A 178 -1.14 26.24 -26.58
C VAL A 178 -1.52 27.50 -25.80
N ALA A 179 -2.46 28.29 -26.33
CA ALA A 179 -3.03 29.44 -25.63
C ALA A 179 -3.73 29.04 -24.32
N ILE A 180 -4.47 27.92 -24.33
CA ILE A 180 -5.18 27.38 -23.17
C ILE A 180 -4.16 26.91 -22.13
N LEU A 181 -3.12 26.17 -22.54
CA LEU A 181 -2.01 25.76 -21.65
C LEU A 181 -1.35 26.98 -20.97
N ASN A 182 -1.03 28.01 -21.74
CA ASN A 182 -0.39 29.23 -21.20
C ASN A 182 -1.27 29.97 -20.18
N GLU A 183 -2.59 29.98 -20.40
CA GLU A 183 -3.59 30.56 -19.48
C GLU A 183 -3.70 29.71 -18.21
N SER A 184 -3.95 28.41 -18.35
CA SER A 184 -3.99 27.41 -17.26
C SER A 184 -2.76 27.46 -16.35
N TRP A 185 -1.55 27.50 -16.93
CA TRP A 185 -0.29 27.44 -16.19
C TRP A 185 0.24 28.81 -15.75
N LEU A 186 -0.48 29.90 -16.05
CA LEU A 186 -0.06 31.28 -15.82
C LEU A 186 1.36 31.60 -16.37
N SER A 187 1.70 31.03 -17.53
CA SER A 187 3.06 31.03 -18.11
C SER A 187 3.60 32.43 -18.48
N ALA A 188 2.77 33.48 -18.38
CA ALA A 188 3.24 34.86 -18.49
C ALA A 188 4.22 35.22 -17.35
N ILE A 189 4.13 34.54 -16.20
CA ILE A 189 5.12 34.62 -15.12
C ILE A 189 6.50 34.24 -15.67
N TRP A 190 7.51 35.06 -15.36
CA TRP A 190 8.90 34.91 -15.82
C TRP A 190 9.09 34.80 -17.35
N SER A 191 8.08 35.16 -18.15
CA SER A 191 8.09 35.08 -19.62
C SER A 191 8.21 33.65 -20.18
N GLU A 192 7.59 32.66 -19.51
CA GLU A 192 7.56 31.26 -19.93
C GLU A 192 6.51 30.95 -21.03
N THR A 193 5.76 31.94 -21.53
CA THR A 193 4.71 31.75 -22.55
C THR A 193 5.22 31.09 -23.84
N TYR A 194 4.65 29.93 -24.16
CA TYR A 194 4.98 29.12 -25.33
C TYR A 194 4.11 29.48 -26.56
N GLN A 195 4.64 29.30 -27.77
CA GLN A 195 3.94 29.55 -29.04
C GLN A 195 3.53 28.25 -29.75
N ASN A 196 3.97 27.09 -29.26
CA ASN A 196 3.52 25.75 -29.64
C ASN A 196 3.99 24.72 -28.59
N PHE A 197 3.38 23.54 -28.56
CA PHE A 197 3.65 22.49 -27.57
C PHE A 197 5.08 21.94 -27.59
N VAL A 198 5.76 21.95 -28.75
CA VAL A 198 7.16 21.49 -28.88
C VAL A 198 8.17 22.41 -28.15
N GLN A 199 7.76 23.63 -27.82
CA GLN A 199 8.58 24.54 -26.99
C GLN A 199 8.45 24.26 -25.49
N VAL A 200 7.46 23.49 -25.04
CA VAL A 200 7.26 23.16 -23.62
C VAL A 200 8.30 22.11 -23.22
N PRO A 201 9.27 22.44 -22.33
CA PRO A 201 10.29 21.47 -21.95
C PRO A 201 9.68 20.36 -21.09
N MET A 202 10.33 19.20 -21.05
CA MET A 202 10.16 18.27 -19.92
C MET A 202 10.91 18.84 -18.70
N PRO A 203 10.51 18.55 -17.45
CA PRO A 203 11.24 18.93 -16.25
C PRO A 203 12.71 18.50 -16.33
N GLY A 204 13.63 19.41 -16.01
CA GLY A 204 15.08 19.17 -16.15
C GLY A 204 15.93 20.30 -15.57
N PRO A 205 17.27 20.26 -15.73
CA PRO A 205 18.16 21.30 -15.21
C PRO A 205 17.80 22.72 -15.66
N THR A 206 17.43 23.55 -14.70
CA THR A 206 17.16 24.99 -14.84
C THR A 206 17.92 25.80 -13.79
N PRO A 207 18.11 27.12 -13.98
CA PRO A 207 18.79 27.96 -12.99
C PRO A 207 18.09 28.04 -11.62
N PHE A 208 16.78 27.79 -11.61
CA PHE A 208 15.94 27.67 -10.41
C PHE A 208 14.84 26.62 -10.67
N LEU A 209 13.71 26.67 -9.95
CA LEU A 209 12.58 25.75 -10.10
C LEU A 209 11.80 25.97 -11.42
N HIS A 210 11.16 24.91 -11.91
CA HIS A 210 10.14 24.97 -12.98
C HIS A 210 8.78 25.41 -12.42
N ASN A 211 7.88 25.83 -13.31
CA ASN A 211 6.45 25.97 -13.06
C ASN A 211 5.84 24.66 -12.49
N THR A 212 5.04 24.75 -11.42
CA THR A 212 4.42 23.59 -10.75
C THR A 212 3.50 22.81 -11.70
N SER A 213 2.74 23.52 -12.52
CA SER A 213 1.85 22.99 -13.56
C SER A 213 2.59 22.04 -14.51
N LEU A 214 3.75 22.48 -15.01
CA LEU A 214 4.59 21.71 -15.94
C LEU A 214 5.10 20.42 -15.28
N VAL A 215 5.60 20.51 -14.04
CA VAL A 215 6.11 19.34 -13.30
C VAL A 215 4.99 18.35 -12.98
N ASN A 216 3.80 18.83 -12.61
CA ASN A 216 2.64 17.99 -12.32
C ASN A 216 2.11 17.29 -13.58
N GLU A 217 1.90 18.03 -14.67
CA GLU A 217 1.41 17.46 -15.93
C GLU A 217 2.40 16.45 -16.54
N PHE A 218 3.72 16.63 -16.34
CA PHE A 218 4.71 15.62 -16.73
C PHE A 218 4.64 14.32 -15.90
N ARG A 219 4.24 14.39 -14.62
CA ARG A 219 3.93 13.19 -13.82
C ARG A 219 2.69 12.48 -14.37
N LEU A 220 1.62 13.23 -14.67
CA LEU A 220 0.40 12.68 -15.28
C LEU A 220 0.71 12.00 -16.63
N PHE A 221 1.54 12.62 -17.48
CA PHE A 221 2.08 12.00 -18.69
C PHE A 221 2.80 10.67 -18.41
N SER A 222 3.74 10.65 -17.45
CA SER A 222 4.48 9.43 -17.06
C SER A 222 3.54 8.30 -16.62
N GLN A 223 2.54 8.63 -15.79
CA GLN A 223 1.55 7.71 -15.24
C GLN A 223 0.58 7.20 -16.31
N ALA A 224 0.04 8.08 -17.16
CA ALA A 224 -0.80 7.70 -18.29
C ALA A 224 -0.06 6.81 -19.29
N SER A 225 1.23 7.07 -19.52
CA SER A 225 2.05 6.35 -20.49
C SER A 225 2.43 4.93 -20.03
N ILE A 226 2.68 4.73 -18.73
CA ILE A 226 2.91 3.40 -18.15
C ILE A 226 1.60 2.61 -18.00
N ASN A 227 0.48 3.27 -17.66
CA ASN A 227 -0.83 2.62 -17.66
C ASN A 227 -1.28 2.25 -19.10
N GLY A 228 -0.83 2.98 -20.12
CA GLY A 228 -0.90 2.57 -21.52
C GLY A 228 -0.16 1.24 -21.79
N PHE A 229 1.07 1.11 -21.31
CA PHE A 229 1.87 -0.12 -21.46
C PHE A 229 1.22 -1.33 -20.76
N ALA A 230 0.68 -1.13 -19.55
CA ALA A 230 -0.04 -2.17 -18.83
C ALA A 230 -1.28 -2.66 -19.62
N ARG A 231 -2.05 -1.73 -20.21
CA ARG A 231 -3.20 -2.07 -21.07
C ARG A 231 -2.80 -2.85 -22.32
N GLU A 232 -1.71 -2.47 -22.98
CA GLU A 232 -1.20 -3.17 -24.18
C GLU A 232 -0.85 -4.63 -23.86
N GLN A 233 -0.08 -4.87 -22.79
CA GLN A 233 0.24 -6.22 -22.37
C GLN A 233 -1.01 -7.02 -21.95
N ALA A 234 -1.92 -6.42 -21.19
CA ALA A 234 -3.18 -7.05 -20.80
C ALA A 234 -4.06 -7.40 -22.01
N ALA A 235 -4.08 -6.57 -23.06
CA ALA A 235 -4.82 -6.82 -24.29
C ALA A 235 -4.24 -8.01 -25.07
N ILE A 236 -2.91 -8.11 -25.17
CA ILE A 236 -2.23 -9.25 -25.79
C ILE A 236 -2.55 -10.54 -25.03
N ILE A 237 -2.41 -10.55 -23.70
CA ILE A 237 -2.75 -11.72 -22.88
C ILE A 237 -4.22 -12.12 -23.10
N ARG A 238 -5.15 -11.17 -23.05
CA ARG A 238 -6.60 -11.41 -23.24
C ARG A 238 -6.97 -11.91 -24.64
N ALA A 239 -6.10 -11.77 -25.64
CA ALA A 239 -6.33 -12.37 -26.97
C ALA A 239 -6.10 -13.90 -26.99
N HIS A 240 -5.31 -14.43 -26.05
CA HIS A 240 -4.97 -15.86 -25.96
C HIS A 240 -5.44 -16.55 -24.67
N SER A 241 -5.81 -15.77 -23.65
CA SER A 241 -6.03 -16.23 -22.27
C SER A 241 -7.26 -15.61 -21.64
N SER A 242 -8.09 -16.43 -20.98
CA SER A 242 -9.14 -15.97 -20.05
C SER A 242 -8.68 -15.94 -18.58
N ILE A 243 -7.43 -16.31 -18.30
CA ILE A 243 -6.86 -16.33 -16.94
C ILE A 243 -6.74 -14.88 -16.41
N PRO A 244 -7.13 -14.58 -15.16
CA PRO A 244 -7.14 -13.22 -14.61
C PRO A 244 -5.77 -12.52 -14.65
N VAL A 245 -5.78 -11.21 -14.97
CA VAL A 245 -4.56 -10.38 -15.08
C VAL A 245 -4.49 -9.37 -13.92
N THR A 246 -3.30 -9.23 -13.32
CA THR A 246 -2.96 -8.24 -12.29
C THR A 246 -1.58 -7.60 -12.53
N HIS A 247 -1.19 -6.68 -11.65
CA HIS A 247 0.15 -6.12 -11.51
C HIS A 247 0.44 -5.96 -10.01
N ASN A 248 1.69 -6.11 -9.59
CA ASN A 248 2.12 -5.89 -8.21
C ASN A 248 2.58 -4.44 -7.99
N SER A 249 1.92 -3.73 -7.07
CA SER A 249 2.17 -2.31 -6.82
C SER A 249 2.38 -1.98 -5.34
N GLY A 250 2.70 -0.73 -5.04
CA GLY A 250 2.88 -0.21 -3.69
C GLY A 250 2.75 1.30 -3.64
N PHE A 251 2.40 1.84 -2.47
CA PHE A 251 2.25 3.28 -2.23
C PHE A 251 3.50 4.14 -2.53
N GLY A 252 4.67 3.53 -2.69
CA GLY A 252 5.93 4.23 -2.97
C GLY A 252 6.22 4.46 -4.46
N PHE A 253 5.44 3.87 -5.38
CA PHE A 253 5.76 3.90 -6.81
C PHE A 253 5.14 5.12 -7.50
N ASP A 254 5.77 5.62 -8.57
CA ASP A 254 5.27 6.76 -9.36
C ASP A 254 4.18 6.33 -10.36
N LEU A 255 3.07 5.82 -9.79
CA LEU A 255 1.90 5.29 -10.47
C LEU A 255 0.61 5.96 -9.99
N ASP A 256 -0.39 5.98 -10.86
CA ASP A 256 -1.81 6.08 -10.54
C ASP A 256 -2.39 4.66 -10.44
N ASN A 257 -2.59 4.16 -9.21
CA ASN A 257 -3.12 2.82 -8.97
C ASN A 257 -4.60 2.68 -9.34
N PRO A 258 -5.49 3.63 -9.00
CA PRO A 258 -6.89 3.61 -9.44
C PRO A 258 -7.06 3.42 -10.95
N ALA A 259 -6.34 4.20 -11.78
CA ALA A 259 -6.41 4.02 -13.22
C ALA A 259 -5.79 2.68 -13.68
N LEU A 260 -4.61 2.31 -13.15
CA LEU A 260 -3.95 1.05 -13.50
C LEU A 260 -4.87 -0.16 -13.27
N TYR A 261 -5.48 -0.27 -12.09
CA TYR A 261 -6.32 -1.41 -11.75
C TYR A 261 -7.74 -1.33 -12.32
N SER A 262 -8.17 -0.20 -12.90
CA SER A 262 -9.48 -0.11 -13.58
C SER A 262 -9.56 -1.07 -14.78
N ASP A 263 -8.45 -1.29 -15.48
CA ASP A 263 -8.33 -2.19 -16.63
C ASP A 263 -7.97 -3.64 -16.25
N LEU A 264 -7.50 -3.87 -15.02
CA LEU A 264 -7.05 -5.18 -14.52
C LEU A 264 -8.15 -5.91 -13.73
N ASP A 265 -8.01 -7.22 -13.57
CA ASP A 265 -9.11 -8.05 -13.08
C ASP A 265 -9.14 -8.13 -11.55
N PHE A 266 -7.98 -8.05 -10.91
CA PHE A 266 -7.82 -7.91 -9.46
C PHE A 266 -6.57 -7.08 -9.11
N SER A 267 -6.49 -6.58 -7.89
CA SER A 267 -5.29 -5.85 -7.42
C SER A 267 -4.27 -6.79 -6.80
N SER A 268 -2.99 -6.43 -6.81
CA SER A 268 -2.00 -7.11 -5.98
C SER A 268 -0.92 -6.14 -5.53
N PHE A 269 -0.34 -6.38 -4.35
CA PHE A 269 0.59 -5.43 -3.75
C PHE A 269 1.75 -6.08 -3.03
N ASP A 270 2.82 -5.30 -2.90
CA ASP A 270 4.07 -5.66 -2.25
C ASP A 270 4.25 -4.82 -1.00
N THR A 271 4.62 -5.46 0.11
CA THR A 271 4.82 -4.75 1.37
C THR A 271 5.89 -5.38 2.25
N TYR A 272 6.73 -4.52 2.83
CA TYR A 272 7.86 -4.89 3.67
C TYR A 272 7.89 -4.01 4.94
N PRO A 273 6.81 -4.00 5.75
CA PRO A 273 6.71 -3.13 6.92
C PRO A 273 7.68 -3.62 8.00
N ALA A 274 8.21 -2.69 8.80
CA ALA A 274 8.85 -3.05 10.06
C ALA A 274 7.80 -3.40 11.11
N ALA A 275 8.12 -4.31 12.04
CA ALA A 275 7.16 -4.79 13.03
C ALA A 275 6.62 -3.71 14.00
N ASP A 276 7.38 -2.62 14.20
CA ASP A 276 6.97 -1.42 14.93
C ASP A 276 6.05 -0.48 14.11
N ASN A 277 5.96 -0.67 12.79
CA ASN A 277 5.07 0.06 11.87
C ASN A 277 4.00 -0.87 11.25
N TYR A 278 3.35 -1.68 12.07
CA TYR A 278 2.25 -2.56 11.65
C TYR A 278 1.05 -1.79 11.05
N SER A 279 0.89 -0.49 11.35
CA SER A 279 -0.10 0.37 10.69
C SER A 279 0.11 0.45 9.18
N ALA A 280 1.37 0.52 8.72
CA ALA A 280 1.68 0.53 7.29
C ALA A 280 1.29 -0.76 6.58
N PHE A 281 1.29 -1.92 7.27
CA PHE A 281 0.76 -3.18 6.74
C PHE A 281 -0.75 -3.07 6.50
N LEU A 282 -1.48 -2.70 7.56
CA LEU A 282 -2.94 -2.56 7.55
C LEU A 282 -3.43 -1.55 6.51
N MET A 283 -2.64 -0.50 6.23
CA MET A 283 -2.97 0.49 5.20
C MET A 283 -3.10 -0.12 3.80
N ASN A 284 -2.31 -1.14 3.45
CA ASN A 284 -2.47 -1.85 2.17
C ASN A 284 -3.77 -2.67 2.16
N LEU A 285 -4.10 -3.33 3.28
CA LEU A 285 -5.33 -4.12 3.43
C LEU A 285 -6.60 -3.24 3.38
N ASP A 286 -6.49 -1.98 3.78
CA ASP A 286 -7.60 -1.03 3.73
C ASP A 286 -7.80 -0.43 2.31
N TYR A 287 -6.74 -0.37 1.48
CA TYR A 287 -6.73 0.27 0.15
C TYR A 287 -6.86 -0.71 -1.02
N PHE A 288 -5.91 -1.64 -1.19
CA PHE A 288 -5.82 -2.46 -2.40
C PHE A 288 -7.07 -3.31 -2.69
N PRO A 289 -7.79 -3.90 -1.70
CA PRO A 289 -9.07 -4.57 -1.95
C PRO A 289 -10.19 -3.69 -2.54
N ARG A 290 -10.02 -2.35 -2.57
CA ARG A 290 -10.98 -1.41 -3.19
C ARG A 290 -10.73 -1.21 -4.69
N LEU A 291 -9.56 -1.63 -5.17
CA LEU A 291 -9.11 -1.53 -6.56
C LEU A 291 -9.39 -2.84 -7.32
N GLY A 292 -9.33 -2.78 -8.66
CA GLY A 292 -9.56 -3.94 -9.54
C GLY A 292 -11.04 -4.30 -9.71
N LYS A 293 -11.40 -4.90 -10.85
CA LYS A 293 -12.78 -5.28 -11.17
C LYS A 293 -13.40 -6.24 -10.14
N ALA A 294 -12.62 -7.18 -9.63
CA ALA A 294 -13.08 -8.15 -8.64
C ALA A 294 -13.25 -7.57 -7.21
N ARG A 295 -12.68 -6.39 -6.90
CA ARG A 295 -12.55 -5.85 -5.53
C ARG A 295 -12.06 -6.90 -4.52
N ARG A 296 -11.01 -7.60 -4.94
CA ARG A 296 -10.20 -8.54 -4.15
C ARG A 296 -8.75 -8.29 -4.50
N THR A 297 -7.88 -8.64 -3.55
CA THR A 297 -6.43 -8.43 -3.68
C THR A 297 -5.66 -9.73 -3.48
N VAL A 298 -4.38 -9.73 -3.87
CA VAL A 298 -3.37 -10.71 -3.46
C VAL A 298 -2.18 -9.94 -2.88
N LEU A 299 -1.71 -10.32 -1.69
CA LEU A 299 -0.38 -9.90 -1.25
C LEU A 299 0.62 -10.73 -2.05
N MET A 300 1.31 -10.07 -2.99
CA MET A 300 2.19 -10.72 -3.96
C MET A 300 3.62 -10.85 -3.42
N GLU A 301 4.08 -9.87 -2.65
CA GLU A 301 5.33 -9.95 -1.92
C GLU A 301 5.23 -9.44 -0.48
N THR A 302 5.76 -10.25 0.45
CA THR A 302 6.34 -9.80 1.72
C THR A 302 7.59 -10.64 2.02
N SER A 303 8.40 -10.22 2.98
CA SER A 303 9.57 -10.97 3.42
C SER A 303 9.22 -12.13 4.36
N PRO A 304 9.81 -13.34 4.19
CA PRO A 304 9.75 -14.42 5.19
C PRO A 304 10.32 -14.07 6.57
N SER A 305 11.16 -13.02 6.66
CA SER A 305 11.84 -12.64 7.91
C SER A 305 12.28 -11.18 7.96
N HIS A 306 12.77 -10.61 6.84
CA HIS A 306 13.12 -9.19 6.71
C HIS A 306 13.35 -8.82 5.24
N GLY A 307 13.15 -7.54 4.92
CA GLY A 307 13.69 -6.93 3.70
C GLY A 307 15.23 -6.93 3.68
N GLY A 308 15.85 -6.71 2.53
CA GLY A 308 17.30 -6.51 2.48
C GLY A 308 17.93 -6.38 1.10
N THR A 309 18.98 -5.56 1.03
CA THR A 309 19.91 -5.43 -0.11
C THR A 309 21.36 -5.44 0.38
N VAL A 310 22.33 -5.59 -0.51
CA VAL A 310 23.78 -5.48 -0.21
C VAL A 310 24.20 -4.11 0.35
N ARG A 311 23.33 -3.10 0.30
CA ARG A 311 23.56 -1.76 0.91
C ARG A 311 22.77 -1.54 2.21
N GLN A 312 21.72 -2.32 2.47
CA GLN A 312 20.83 -2.13 3.61
C GLN A 312 20.26 -3.47 4.08
N TYR A 313 20.68 -3.91 5.27
CA TYR A 313 20.13 -5.09 5.93
C TYR A 313 18.86 -4.69 6.71
N GLY A 314 17.74 -5.37 6.46
CA GLY A 314 16.54 -5.24 7.28
C GLY A 314 16.73 -5.89 8.65
N ARG A 315 15.98 -5.42 9.65
CA ARG A 315 15.90 -6.07 10.95
C ARG A 315 14.99 -7.30 10.83
N PRO A 316 15.41 -8.50 11.29
CA PRO A 316 14.52 -9.64 11.40
C PRO A 316 13.28 -9.32 12.24
N HIS A 317 12.12 -9.71 11.71
CA HIS A 317 10.84 -9.65 12.41
C HIS A 317 10.88 -10.51 13.69
N PRO A 318 10.17 -10.11 14.76
CA PRO A 318 9.98 -10.99 15.90
C PRO A 318 9.15 -12.21 15.49
N HIS A 319 9.35 -13.34 16.17
CA HIS A 319 8.52 -14.55 16.00
C HIS A 319 7.03 -14.20 16.06
N GLY A 320 6.18 -14.85 15.27
CA GLY A 320 4.73 -14.61 15.26
C GLY A 320 4.27 -13.41 14.43
N PHE A 321 5.16 -12.50 13.98
CA PHE A 321 4.78 -11.32 13.20
C PHE A 321 4.36 -11.65 11.76
N VAL A 322 4.99 -12.61 11.10
CA VAL A 322 4.69 -12.94 9.69
C VAL A 322 3.42 -13.80 9.60
N GLU A 323 3.22 -14.67 10.60
CA GLU A 323 2.01 -15.46 10.84
C GLU A 323 0.80 -14.55 11.10
N ALA A 324 1.04 -13.47 11.84
CA ALA A 324 0.11 -12.38 12.09
C ALA A 324 -0.27 -11.60 10.83
N GLU A 325 0.72 -11.22 10.01
CA GLU A 325 0.48 -10.58 8.70
C GLU A 325 -0.37 -11.48 7.80
N ALA A 326 -0.03 -12.77 7.69
CA ALA A 326 -0.78 -13.74 6.91
C ALA A 326 -2.23 -13.88 7.41
N PHE A 327 -2.45 -13.99 8.72
CA PHE A 327 -3.79 -14.02 9.30
C PHE A 327 -4.59 -12.76 8.97
N ALA A 328 -4.01 -11.57 9.17
CA ALA A 328 -4.68 -10.30 8.89
C ALA A 328 -4.98 -10.09 7.40
N ASN A 329 -4.06 -10.50 6.52
CA ASN A 329 -4.26 -10.50 5.07
C ASN A 329 -5.43 -11.38 4.64
N PHE A 330 -5.49 -12.64 5.07
CA PHE A 330 -6.63 -13.50 4.72
C PHE A 330 -7.94 -13.01 5.38
N ALA A 331 -7.89 -12.51 6.61
CA ALA A 331 -9.05 -11.95 7.31
C ALA A 331 -9.62 -10.68 6.66
N SER A 332 -8.83 -9.91 5.92
CA SER A 332 -9.32 -8.76 5.13
C SER A 332 -10.05 -9.18 3.84
N GLY A 333 -10.03 -10.47 3.49
CA GLY A 333 -10.60 -11.02 2.26
C GLY A 333 -9.61 -11.10 1.09
N SER A 334 -8.31 -10.97 1.36
CA SER A 334 -7.26 -11.23 0.37
C SER A 334 -7.30 -12.67 -0.11
N ALA A 335 -7.12 -12.88 -1.42
CA ALA A 335 -7.12 -14.18 -2.07
C ALA A 335 -5.74 -14.86 -2.05
N GLY A 336 -4.68 -14.17 -1.61
CA GLY A 336 -3.34 -14.76 -1.59
C GLY A 336 -2.34 -14.08 -0.66
N PHE A 337 -1.34 -14.85 -0.25
CA PHE A 337 -0.18 -14.41 0.53
C PHE A 337 1.08 -15.09 -0.02
N LEU A 338 1.94 -14.33 -0.68
CA LEU A 338 3.16 -14.82 -1.31
C LEU A 338 4.41 -14.13 -0.74
N PHE A 339 5.50 -14.90 -0.64
CA PHE A 339 6.79 -14.40 -0.19
C PHE A 339 7.72 -13.99 -1.34
N TRP A 340 8.42 -12.87 -1.14
CA TRP A 340 9.73 -12.63 -1.73
C TRP A 340 10.81 -13.03 -0.70
N LEU A 341 11.48 -14.17 -0.82
CA LEU A 341 11.40 -15.19 -1.86
C LEU A 341 11.62 -16.58 -1.27
N PHE A 342 11.39 -17.65 -2.05
CA PHE A 342 11.55 -19.01 -1.53
C PHE A 342 13.01 -19.33 -1.18
N ARG A 343 13.89 -19.35 -2.19
CA ARG A 343 15.31 -19.69 -2.04
C ARG A 343 16.16 -18.42 -2.10
N GLN A 344 17.04 -18.25 -1.12
CA GLN A 344 17.98 -17.13 -1.07
C GLN A 344 18.82 -17.04 -2.37
N HIS A 345 18.88 -15.84 -2.95
CA HIS A 345 19.75 -15.58 -4.10
C HIS A 345 21.24 -15.78 -3.75
N ARG A 346 21.96 -16.53 -4.60
CA ARG A 346 23.41 -16.73 -4.49
C ARG A 346 24.22 -15.50 -4.90
N GLY A 347 23.66 -14.63 -5.72
CA GLY A 347 24.28 -13.42 -6.28
C GLY A 347 23.26 -12.29 -6.45
N GLY A 348 23.71 -11.13 -6.96
CA GLY A 348 22.85 -9.97 -7.18
C GLY A 348 22.72 -9.02 -5.98
N SER A 349 21.95 -7.95 -6.14
CA SER A 349 21.81 -6.87 -5.15
C SER A 349 21.05 -7.28 -3.88
N GLU A 350 20.35 -8.41 -3.89
CA GLU A 350 19.41 -8.82 -2.84
C GLU A 350 19.81 -10.14 -2.14
N GLN A 351 21.08 -10.55 -2.23
CA GLN A 351 21.63 -11.66 -1.43
C GLN A 351 21.26 -11.60 0.07
N PRO A 352 21.18 -10.41 0.73
CA PRO A 352 20.81 -10.31 2.14
C PRO A 352 19.30 -10.23 2.41
N HIS A 353 18.44 -10.41 1.40
CA HIS A 353 17.00 -10.48 1.62
C HIS A 353 16.62 -11.74 2.42
N GLY A 354 15.59 -11.63 3.27
CA GLY A 354 14.99 -12.77 3.93
C GLY A 354 14.42 -13.78 2.91
N SER A 355 14.53 -15.06 3.22
CA SER A 355 14.12 -16.16 2.32
C SER A 355 13.62 -17.35 3.15
N VAL A 356 12.88 -18.28 2.56
CA VAL A 356 12.36 -19.48 3.26
C VAL A 356 13.47 -20.54 3.44
N VAL A 357 14.25 -20.79 2.38
CA VAL A 357 15.41 -21.68 2.39
C VAL A 357 16.68 -20.94 1.94
N SER A 358 17.81 -21.32 2.51
CA SER A 358 19.12 -20.77 2.20
C SER A 358 19.52 -21.07 0.75
N SER A 359 20.53 -20.37 0.27
CA SER A 359 21.07 -20.60 -1.08
C SER A 359 21.62 -22.01 -1.28
N TRP A 360 21.95 -22.73 -0.20
CA TRP A 360 22.36 -24.15 -0.16
C TRP A 360 21.25 -25.11 0.31
N GLY A 361 19.98 -24.68 0.30
CA GLY A 361 18.83 -25.56 0.50
C GLY A 361 18.60 -26.02 1.94
N GLN A 362 18.95 -25.20 2.94
CA GLN A 362 18.64 -25.46 4.35
C GLN A 362 17.65 -24.44 4.90
N PRO A 363 16.78 -24.79 5.86
CA PRO A 363 15.91 -23.84 6.55
C PRO A 363 16.63 -22.58 7.04
N THR A 364 16.05 -21.40 6.80
CA THR A 364 16.52 -20.11 7.36
C THR A 364 15.74 -19.75 8.62
N ILE A 365 15.96 -18.54 9.13
CA ILE A 365 15.12 -17.92 10.18
C ILE A 365 13.67 -17.64 9.76
N GLY A 366 13.35 -17.56 8.44
CA GLY A 366 11.99 -17.38 7.93
C GLY A 366 11.22 -18.70 7.74
N TYR A 367 11.93 -19.83 7.74
CA TYR A 367 11.32 -21.16 7.58
C TYR A 367 10.24 -21.50 8.63
N PRO A 368 10.41 -21.20 9.94
CA PRO A 368 9.38 -21.53 10.94
C PRO A 368 8.05 -20.81 10.67
N SER A 369 8.10 -19.55 10.24
CA SER A 369 6.90 -18.78 9.93
C SER A 369 6.22 -19.26 8.65
N ALA A 370 6.98 -19.68 7.64
CA ALA A 370 6.40 -20.35 6.48
C ALA A 370 5.66 -21.66 6.87
N ALA A 371 6.28 -22.50 7.70
CA ALA A 371 5.63 -23.72 8.20
C ALA A 371 4.38 -23.40 9.02
N ALA A 372 4.44 -22.40 9.90
CA ALA A 372 3.30 -21.99 10.72
C ALA A 372 2.12 -21.44 9.90
N ILE A 373 2.38 -20.75 8.78
CA ILE A 373 1.33 -20.28 7.86
C ILE A 373 0.71 -21.45 7.08
N GLY A 374 1.51 -22.44 6.68
CA GLY A 374 1.02 -23.69 6.10
C GLY A 374 0.03 -24.43 7.00
N GLU A 375 0.31 -24.50 8.30
CA GLU A 375 -0.59 -25.08 9.31
C GLU A 375 -1.78 -24.17 9.67
N LEU A 376 -1.62 -22.85 9.54
CA LEU A 376 -2.69 -21.86 9.79
C LEU A 376 -3.78 -21.93 8.72
N LEU A 377 -3.41 -22.03 7.44
CA LEU A 377 -4.34 -21.87 6.33
C LEU A 377 -5.51 -22.88 6.34
N PRO A 378 -5.31 -24.20 6.55
CA PRO A 378 -6.41 -25.15 6.70
C PRO A 378 -7.31 -24.88 7.91
N ARG A 379 -6.76 -24.27 8.98
CA ARG A 379 -7.51 -23.95 10.20
C ARG A 379 -8.40 -22.72 10.03
N ILE A 380 -7.95 -21.73 9.26
CA ILE A 380 -8.74 -20.51 8.98
C ILE A 380 -9.66 -20.65 7.77
N ARG A 381 -9.36 -21.54 6.81
CA ARG A 381 -10.17 -21.75 5.60
C ARG A 381 -11.68 -21.93 5.89
N PRO A 382 -12.12 -22.82 6.80
CA PRO A 382 -13.55 -22.95 7.13
C PRO A 382 -14.16 -21.67 7.74
N LEU A 383 -13.34 -20.85 8.42
CA LEU A 383 -13.79 -19.55 8.91
C LEU A 383 -14.02 -18.56 7.76
N LEU A 384 -13.09 -18.51 6.80
CA LEU A 384 -13.14 -17.63 5.63
C LEU A 384 -14.30 -18.00 4.69
N GLU A 385 -14.44 -19.28 4.32
CA GLU A 385 -15.49 -19.79 3.43
C GLU A 385 -16.92 -19.53 3.97
N HIS A 386 -17.08 -19.48 5.29
CA HIS A 386 -18.36 -19.20 5.96
C HIS A 386 -18.39 -17.78 6.57
N SER A 387 -17.72 -16.80 5.97
CA SER A 387 -17.81 -15.39 6.36
C SER A 387 -17.50 -14.45 5.18
N ARG A 388 -17.64 -13.14 5.40
CA ARG A 388 -17.21 -12.11 4.46
C ARG A 388 -16.72 -10.89 5.22
N PRO A 389 -15.73 -10.13 4.69
CA PRO A 389 -15.36 -8.83 5.25
C PRO A 389 -16.58 -7.91 5.31
N VAL A 390 -16.77 -7.24 6.45
CA VAL A 390 -17.83 -6.24 6.64
C VAL A 390 -17.32 -4.89 6.12
N GLN A 391 -18.17 -4.12 5.45
CA GLN A 391 -17.82 -2.76 5.06
C GLN A 391 -17.71 -1.85 6.31
N PRO A 392 -16.59 -1.14 6.51
CA PRO A 392 -16.44 -0.21 7.62
C PRO A 392 -17.29 1.05 7.41
N ALA A 393 -17.72 1.68 8.52
CA ALA A 393 -18.46 2.94 8.49
C ALA A 393 -17.55 4.18 8.28
N VAL A 394 -16.22 4.02 8.36
CA VAL A 394 -15.24 5.12 8.21
C VAL A 394 -14.38 4.90 6.97
N ALA A 395 -14.15 5.97 6.21
CA ALA A 395 -13.24 6.00 5.07
C ALA A 395 -12.21 7.13 5.21
N LEU A 396 -11.04 6.92 4.63
CA LEU A 396 -9.98 7.92 4.44
C LEU A 396 -9.60 7.94 2.96
N HIS A 397 -9.60 9.11 2.32
CA HIS A 397 -9.11 9.21 0.95
C HIS A 397 -7.60 9.05 0.88
N TYR A 398 -7.14 8.28 -0.11
CA TYR A 398 -5.77 8.22 -0.57
C TYR A 398 -5.77 8.48 -2.07
N SER A 399 -4.93 9.42 -2.54
CA SER A 399 -4.88 9.85 -3.93
C SER A 399 -3.44 9.84 -4.45
N ASP A 400 -3.20 9.02 -5.48
CA ASP A 400 -1.94 8.99 -6.20
C ASP A 400 -1.67 10.30 -6.97
N HIS A 401 -2.72 11.05 -7.34
CA HIS A 401 -2.58 12.42 -7.85
C HIS A 401 -2.14 13.40 -6.74
N ALA A 402 -2.77 13.37 -5.57
CA ALA A 402 -2.35 14.23 -4.45
C ALA A 402 -0.90 13.98 -3.99
N LYS A 403 -0.45 12.71 -4.07
CA LYS A 403 0.96 12.31 -3.96
C LYS A 403 1.84 13.04 -4.98
N GLY A 404 1.41 13.15 -6.24
CA GLY A 404 2.06 13.93 -7.29
C GLY A 404 2.17 15.43 -6.97
N PHE A 405 1.07 16.06 -6.55
CA PHE A 405 1.07 17.48 -6.15
C PHE A 405 2.05 17.74 -5.00
N LEU A 406 2.02 16.94 -3.92
CA LEU A 406 3.00 17.10 -2.82
C LEU A 406 4.42 16.71 -3.21
N ALA A 407 4.64 15.83 -4.18
CA ALA A 407 5.98 15.55 -4.70
C ALA A 407 6.54 16.70 -5.56
N THR A 408 5.69 17.64 -5.98
CA THR A 408 6.07 18.88 -6.69
C THR A 408 6.23 20.06 -5.72
N GLU A 409 5.37 20.19 -4.69
CA GLU A 409 5.45 21.24 -3.66
C GLU A 409 5.48 20.68 -2.22
N SER A 410 6.49 19.86 -1.91
CA SER A 410 6.61 19.20 -0.59
C SER A 410 6.78 20.16 0.60
N GLY A 411 7.25 21.38 0.33
CA GLY A 411 7.52 22.43 1.32
C GLY A 411 8.66 22.08 2.28
N GLU A 412 8.37 21.17 3.21
CA GLU A 412 9.22 20.73 4.32
C GLU A 412 9.75 19.30 4.10
N GLY A 413 9.86 18.85 2.85
CA GLY A 413 10.43 17.55 2.49
C GLY A 413 9.67 16.32 3.02
N THR A 414 8.41 16.48 3.45
CA THR A 414 7.57 15.36 3.90
C THR A 414 6.78 14.79 2.73
N ASP A 415 6.71 13.46 2.61
CA ASP A 415 5.96 12.79 1.56
C ASP A 415 4.48 12.57 1.92
N TYR A 416 3.62 12.49 0.89
CA TYR A 416 2.18 12.29 1.04
C TYR A 416 1.82 11.01 1.80
N ARG A 417 2.57 9.91 1.59
CA ARG A 417 2.28 8.62 2.25
C ARG A 417 2.49 8.74 3.75
N SER A 418 3.57 9.38 4.21
CA SER A 418 3.82 9.61 5.64
C SER A 418 2.71 10.45 6.28
N LEU A 419 2.24 11.49 5.59
CA LEU A 419 1.15 12.35 6.09
C LEU A 419 -0.19 11.60 6.22
N VAL A 420 -0.61 10.86 5.18
CA VAL A 420 -1.84 10.04 5.25
C VAL A 420 -1.68 8.89 6.24
N SER A 421 -0.47 8.35 6.39
CA SER A 421 -0.16 7.31 7.41
C SER A 421 -0.35 7.83 8.84
N ALA A 422 -0.18 9.12 9.11
CA ALA A 422 -0.44 9.69 10.45
C ALA A 422 -1.95 9.65 10.78
N PHE A 423 -2.81 10.10 9.86
CA PHE A 423 -4.27 10.00 9.96
C PHE A 423 -4.72 8.54 10.10
N HIS A 424 -4.19 7.66 9.25
CA HIS A 424 -4.48 6.23 9.27
C HIS A 424 -4.06 5.57 10.58
N ALA A 425 -2.85 5.85 11.09
CA ALA A 425 -2.37 5.33 12.36
C ALA A 425 -3.20 5.86 13.55
N GLY A 426 -3.73 7.08 13.49
CA GLY A 426 -4.72 7.58 14.45
C GLY A 426 -5.98 6.69 14.48
N LEU A 427 -6.57 6.40 13.32
CA LEU A 427 -7.70 5.48 13.20
C LEU A 427 -7.37 4.03 13.64
N VAL A 428 -6.13 3.56 13.40
CA VAL A 428 -5.64 2.27 13.93
C VAL A 428 -5.60 2.28 15.47
N ARG A 429 -5.03 3.32 16.08
CA ARG A 429 -4.90 3.44 17.54
C ARG A 429 -6.25 3.55 18.25
N ALA A 430 -7.19 4.29 17.65
CA ALA A 430 -8.59 4.34 18.10
C ALA A 430 -9.36 3.02 17.91
N GLY A 431 -8.73 2.00 17.31
CA GLY A 431 -9.35 0.70 17.02
C GLY A 431 -10.52 0.77 16.04
N THR A 432 -10.56 1.83 15.22
CA THR A 432 -11.61 2.09 14.24
C THR A 432 -11.41 1.20 13.01
N SER A 433 -12.46 0.44 12.66
CA SER A 433 -12.54 -0.25 11.38
C SER A 433 -12.77 0.78 10.28
N ARG A 434 -11.92 0.77 9.25
CA ARG A 434 -11.80 1.84 8.24
C ARG A 434 -11.48 1.26 6.86
N ALA A 435 -11.71 2.03 5.81
CA ALA A 435 -11.21 1.76 4.46
C ALA A 435 -10.34 2.92 3.97
N LEU A 436 -9.42 2.64 3.06
CA LEU A 436 -8.79 3.67 2.22
C LEU A 436 -9.49 3.66 0.87
N LEU A 437 -9.95 4.82 0.41
CA LEU A 437 -10.65 4.97 -0.85
C LEU A 437 -9.85 5.85 -1.82
N PRO A 438 -9.85 5.56 -3.13
CA PRO A 438 -9.56 6.58 -4.13
C PRO A 438 -10.64 7.67 -4.08
N VAL A 439 -10.34 8.88 -4.55
CA VAL A 439 -11.26 10.04 -4.48
C VAL A 439 -12.54 9.79 -5.29
N GLU A 440 -12.42 8.98 -6.33
CA GLU A 440 -13.48 8.51 -7.23
C GLU A 440 -14.43 7.51 -6.53
N GLY A 441 -14.04 7.00 -5.35
CA GLY A 441 -14.71 5.91 -4.63
C GLY A 441 -16.17 6.19 -4.25
N ALA A 442 -16.99 5.14 -4.26
CA ALA A 442 -18.39 5.23 -3.86
C ALA A 442 -18.54 5.34 -2.33
N LEU A 443 -19.29 6.34 -1.87
CA LEU A 443 -19.50 6.64 -0.45
C LEU A 443 -20.66 5.84 0.19
N ALA A 444 -21.41 5.07 -0.58
CA ALA A 444 -22.55 4.29 -0.10
C ALA A 444 -22.14 3.33 1.04
N GLY A 445 -22.84 3.41 2.18
CA GLY A 445 -22.55 2.60 3.38
C GLY A 445 -21.50 3.19 4.33
N PHE A 446 -20.74 4.20 3.90
CA PHE A 446 -19.88 4.99 4.80
C PHE A 446 -20.70 6.06 5.53
N ARG A 447 -20.20 6.47 6.70
CA ARG A 447 -20.80 7.46 7.60
C ARG A 447 -19.83 8.57 8.00
N VAL A 448 -18.53 8.29 8.02
CA VAL A 448 -17.46 9.27 8.22
C VAL A 448 -16.45 9.17 7.08
N LEU A 449 -16.05 10.30 6.52
CA LEU A 449 -15.05 10.41 5.47
C LEU A 449 -13.98 11.41 5.89
N PHE A 450 -12.72 11.02 5.81
CA PHE A 450 -11.56 11.92 5.95
C PHE A 450 -10.96 12.18 4.56
N THR A 451 -10.74 13.45 4.22
CA THR A 451 -10.07 13.87 2.98
C THR A 451 -8.95 14.86 3.32
N PRO A 452 -7.77 14.40 3.76
CA PRO A 452 -6.62 15.26 3.99
C PRO A 452 -5.70 15.31 2.75
N PHE A 453 -5.10 16.48 2.52
CA PHE A 453 -4.10 16.76 1.48
C PHE A 453 -4.52 16.49 0.02
N VAL A 454 -5.81 16.36 -0.28
CA VAL A 454 -6.30 16.19 -1.67
C VAL A 454 -6.36 17.57 -2.35
N ARG A 455 -5.16 18.04 -2.74
CA ARG A 455 -4.88 19.42 -3.19
C ARG A 455 -5.89 19.92 -4.22
N HIS A 456 -6.12 19.14 -5.27
CA HIS A 456 -7.20 19.32 -6.23
C HIS A 456 -8.33 18.32 -5.94
N LEU A 457 -9.55 18.83 -5.79
CA LEU A 457 -10.77 18.03 -5.62
C LEU A 457 -11.78 18.40 -6.73
N PRO A 458 -11.97 17.53 -7.76
CA PRO A 458 -12.87 17.80 -8.88
C PRO A 458 -14.31 18.17 -8.47
N ASP A 459 -14.95 19.05 -9.24
CA ASP A 459 -16.31 19.58 -8.98
C ASP A 459 -17.37 18.50 -8.75
N ASP A 460 -17.37 17.44 -9.55
CA ASP A 460 -18.32 16.34 -9.44
C ASP A 460 -18.08 15.51 -8.18
N HIS A 461 -16.83 15.28 -7.80
CA HIS A 461 -16.46 14.67 -6.53
C HIS A 461 -16.82 15.56 -5.34
N ARG A 462 -16.55 16.87 -5.41
CA ARG A 462 -16.90 17.87 -4.37
C ARG A 462 -18.41 17.91 -4.14
N ALA A 463 -19.20 18.05 -5.20
CA ALA A 463 -20.66 18.01 -5.15
C ALA A 463 -21.19 16.70 -4.56
N ARG A 464 -20.72 15.54 -5.05
CA ARG A 464 -21.12 14.21 -4.55
C ARG A 464 -20.81 13.99 -3.07
N ILE A 465 -19.70 14.53 -2.57
CA ILE A 465 -19.38 14.46 -1.13
C ILE A 465 -20.33 15.37 -0.35
N LEU A 466 -20.61 16.59 -0.82
CA LEU A 466 -21.55 17.52 -0.16
C LEU A 466 -22.99 16.98 -0.12
N ASP A 467 -23.46 16.33 -1.19
CA ASP A 467 -24.75 15.62 -1.21
C ASP A 467 -24.78 14.49 -0.16
N TRP A 468 -23.71 13.69 -0.08
CA TRP A 468 -23.59 12.64 0.94
C TRP A 468 -23.54 13.20 2.38
N VAL A 469 -22.92 14.37 2.59
CA VAL A 469 -22.98 15.08 3.88
C VAL A 469 -24.41 15.53 4.17
N HIS A 470 -25.09 16.15 3.21
CA HIS A 470 -26.49 16.57 3.34
C HIS A 470 -27.40 15.40 3.77
N ASP A 471 -27.16 14.20 3.24
CA ASP A 471 -27.92 12.99 3.55
C ASP A 471 -27.50 12.28 4.87
N GLY A 472 -26.56 12.83 5.62
CA GLY A 472 -26.20 12.36 6.98
C GLY A 472 -24.75 11.89 7.16
N GLY A 473 -23.87 12.12 6.19
CA GLY A 473 -22.44 11.91 6.31
C GLY A 473 -21.74 12.92 7.23
N THR A 474 -20.63 12.51 7.85
CA THR A 474 -19.65 13.41 8.47
C THR A 474 -18.41 13.49 7.59
N TRP A 475 -18.09 14.66 7.05
CA TRP A 475 -16.88 14.87 6.26
C TRP A 475 -15.84 15.69 7.00
N VAL A 476 -14.65 15.15 7.22
CA VAL A 476 -13.46 15.89 7.66
C VAL A 476 -12.65 16.25 6.41
N CYS A 477 -12.72 17.52 6.02
CA CYS A 477 -12.06 18.07 4.84
C CYS A 477 -10.79 18.82 5.24
N GLY A 478 -9.67 18.49 4.62
CA GLY A 478 -8.38 19.15 4.85
C GLY A 478 -7.47 18.47 5.88
N PRO A 479 -6.27 19.03 6.13
CA PRO A 479 -5.77 20.30 5.56
C PRO A 479 -5.40 20.18 4.08
N LEU A 480 -5.20 21.32 3.41
CA LEU A 480 -4.78 21.39 2.00
C LEU A 480 -5.64 20.53 1.07
N THR A 481 -6.97 20.68 1.15
CA THR A 481 -7.91 20.00 0.26
C THR A 481 -8.72 21.04 -0.49
N GLY A 482 -8.74 20.94 -1.82
CA GLY A 482 -9.29 21.97 -2.71
C GLY A 482 -8.42 23.24 -2.84
N ASP A 483 -7.20 23.28 -2.29
CA ASP A 483 -6.34 24.46 -2.35
C ASP A 483 -5.61 24.66 -3.70
N ARG A 484 -5.80 23.75 -4.65
CA ARG A 484 -5.25 23.81 -6.01
C ARG A 484 -6.30 23.50 -7.07
N THR A 485 -6.12 24.12 -8.23
CA THR A 485 -6.79 23.77 -9.49
C THR A 485 -6.24 22.44 -10.03
N GLU A 486 -6.91 21.88 -11.05
CA GLU A 486 -6.43 20.70 -11.78
C GLU A 486 -5.01 20.90 -12.35
N ASP A 487 -4.74 22.10 -12.87
CA ASP A 487 -3.47 22.52 -13.48
C ASP A 487 -2.38 22.88 -12.44
N HIS A 488 -2.58 22.58 -11.16
CA HIS A 488 -1.61 22.87 -10.08
C HIS A 488 -1.28 24.37 -9.91
N THR A 489 -2.28 25.22 -10.12
CA THR A 489 -2.27 26.65 -9.77
C THR A 489 -3.11 26.94 -8.52
N TRP A 490 -2.98 28.14 -7.96
CA TRP A 490 -3.85 28.62 -6.88
C TRP A 490 -5.14 29.19 -7.47
N HIS A 491 -6.23 29.09 -6.71
CA HIS A 491 -7.49 29.74 -7.07
C HIS A 491 -7.37 31.27 -6.98
N GLY A 492 -8.00 31.99 -7.91
CA GLY A 492 -7.94 33.46 -7.97
C GLY A 492 -9.03 34.17 -7.16
N GLU A 493 -10.12 33.47 -6.82
CA GLU A 493 -11.32 34.05 -6.20
C GLU A 493 -11.67 33.43 -4.82
N SER A 494 -11.02 32.33 -4.45
CA SER A 494 -11.16 31.61 -3.17
C SER A 494 -9.80 31.02 -2.76
N ALA A 495 -9.69 30.39 -1.59
CA ALA A 495 -8.47 29.67 -1.19
C ALA A 495 -8.62 28.14 -1.26
N LEU A 496 -9.86 27.62 -1.16
CA LEU A 496 -10.19 26.20 -1.11
C LEU A 496 -11.38 25.82 -2.04
N ASP A 497 -11.50 26.46 -3.22
CA ASP A 497 -12.47 26.06 -4.28
C ASP A 497 -13.96 26.06 -3.84
N GLY A 498 -14.34 27.01 -2.99
CA GLY A 498 -15.71 27.13 -2.47
C GLY A 498 -16.02 26.17 -1.31
N LEU A 499 -15.04 25.43 -0.80
CA LEU A 499 -15.18 24.67 0.45
C LEU A 499 -15.39 25.61 1.65
N GLU A 500 -14.96 26.87 1.55
CA GLU A 500 -15.30 27.94 2.49
C GLU A 500 -16.80 28.20 2.57
N ASP A 501 -17.47 28.35 1.42
CA ASP A 501 -18.92 28.60 1.34
C ASP A 501 -19.72 27.40 1.85
N ALA A 502 -19.23 26.18 1.56
CA ALA A 502 -19.77 24.94 2.11
C ALA A 502 -19.59 24.87 3.65
N ALA A 503 -18.46 25.32 4.19
CA ALA A 503 -18.22 25.41 5.62
C ALA A 503 -18.88 26.64 6.30
N GLY A 504 -19.31 27.65 5.54
CA GLY A 504 -19.92 28.89 6.07
C GLY A 504 -18.90 29.88 6.66
N VAL A 505 -17.65 29.84 6.18
CA VAL A 505 -16.51 30.60 6.71
C VAL A 505 -15.87 31.48 5.63
N GLU A 506 -14.99 32.39 6.04
CA GLU A 506 -14.18 33.21 5.12
C GLU A 506 -12.71 32.79 5.23
N SER A 507 -12.07 32.34 4.14
CA SER A 507 -10.60 32.19 4.09
C SER A 507 -9.94 33.57 4.11
N VAL A 508 -9.10 33.83 5.11
CA VAL A 508 -8.46 35.14 5.29
C VAL A 508 -7.11 35.22 4.58
N PHE A 509 -6.26 34.21 4.79
CA PHE A 509 -4.96 34.06 4.12
C PHE A 509 -4.41 32.65 4.28
N GLN A 510 -3.40 32.33 3.46
CA GLN A 510 -2.57 31.13 3.59
C GLN A 510 -1.10 31.51 3.82
N PHE A 511 -0.42 30.79 4.73
CA PHE A 511 1.05 30.87 4.88
C PHE A 511 1.63 29.57 5.49
N PRO A 512 2.95 29.33 5.37
CA PRO A 512 3.62 28.21 6.05
C PRO A 512 3.66 28.44 7.57
N ALA A 513 2.85 27.69 8.33
CA ALA A 513 2.75 27.83 9.78
C ALA A 513 3.98 27.29 10.53
N THR A 514 4.73 26.34 9.94
CA THR A 514 5.94 25.78 10.55
C THR A 514 6.98 26.86 10.84
N GLY A 515 7.48 26.90 12.07
CA GLY A 515 8.48 27.89 12.51
C GLY A 515 7.95 29.32 12.68
N SER A 516 6.67 29.59 12.37
CA SER A 516 6.07 30.93 12.51
C SER A 516 5.68 31.32 13.95
N GLY A 517 5.77 30.37 14.89
CA GLY A 517 5.19 30.52 16.23
C GLY A 517 3.66 30.39 16.29
N SER A 518 3.03 29.92 15.20
CA SER A 518 1.60 29.64 15.18
C SER A 518 1.24 28.47 16.08
N CYS A 519 0.48 28.76 17.14
CA CYS A 519 -0.07 27.77 18.06
C CYS A 519 -1.57 27.99 18.21
N GLY A 520 -2.30 26.97 18.62
CA GLY A 520 -3.74 27.04 18.83
C GLY A 520 -4.25 26.02 19.83
N THR A 521 -5.56 26.03 20.04
CA THR A 521 -6.29 24.98 20.76
C THR A 521 -7.28 24.31 19.84
N ILE A 522 -7.47 22.99 19.98
CA ILE A 522 -8.53 22.23 19.31
C ILE A 522 -9.03 21.13 20.23
N LEU A 523 -10.35 21.06 20.45
CA LEU A 523 -11.01 20.04 21.28
C LEU A 523 -10.39 19.87 22.70
N GLY A 524 -9.82 20.95 23.26
CA GLY A 524 -9.16 20.93 24.58
C GLY A 524 -7.67 20.58 24.58
N HIS A 525 -7.05 20.40 23.41
CA HIS A 525 -5.61 20.16 23.25
C HIS A 525 -4.90 21.42 22.73
N ASP A 526 -3.79 21.80 23.37
CA ASP A 526 -2.86 22.81 22.84
C ASP A 526 -2.00 22.18 21.73
N VAL A 527 -1.87 22.88 20.60
CA VAL A 527 -1.20 22.39 19.39
C VAL A 527 -0.29 23.44 18.75
N GLY A 528 0.82 22.99 18.20
CA GLY A 528 1.57 23.73 17.19
C GLY A 528 0.88 23.58 15.84
N LEU A 529 0.95 24.62 15.00
CA LEU A 529 0.40 24.62 13.65
C LEU A 529 1.54 24.56 12.64
N THR A 530 1.41 23.69 11.65
CA THR A 530 2.51 23.36 10.71
C THR A 530 2.02 23.32 9.26
N ARG A 531 2.99 23.42 8.35
CA ARG A 531 2.84 23.38 6.88
C ARG A 531 2.09 24.58 6.33
N MET A 532 1.95 24.63 5.01
CA MET A 532 1.03 25.57 4.37
C MET A 532 -0.35 25.39 5.02
N SER A 533 -0.87 26.48 5.58
CA SER A 533 -2.08 26.48 6.41
C SER A 533 -3.02 27.57 5.96
N THR A 534 -4.31 27.26 5.91
CA THR A 534 -5.40 28.22 5.64
C THR A 534 -6.04 28.63 6.96
N PHE A 535 -6.23 29.93 7.17
CA PHE A 535 -6.84 30.47 8.38
C PHE A 535 -8.18 31.15 8.05
N PHE A 536 -9.18 30.89 8.87
CA PHE A 536 -10.56 31.24 8.61
C PHE A 536 -11.10 32.28 9.60
N ARG A 537 -11.99 33.14 9.11
CA ARG A 537 -12.85 33.98 9.95
C ARG A 537 -14.25 33.38 9.97
N VAL A 538 -14.81 33.25 11.17
CA VAL A 538 -16.22 32.92 11.41
C VAL A 538 -16.90 34.21 11.86
N ASN A 539 -17.55 34.89 10.93
CA ASN A 539 -18.23 36.16 11.21
C ASN A 539 -19.50 35.90 12.03
N ALA A 540 -19.81 36.73 13.03
CA ALA A 540 -20.97 36.49 13.91
C ALA A 540 -22.30 36.41 13.11
N ASP A 541 -22.47 37.29 12.12
CA ASP A 541 -23.63 37.29 11.22
C ASP A 541 -23.65 36.07 10.30
N SER A 542 -22.48 35.61 9.81
CA SER A 542 -22.41 34.39 8.98
C SER A 542 -22.68 33.14 9.82
N ALA A 543 -22.17 33.05 11.05
CA ALA A 543 -22.42 31.95 11.98
C ALA A 543 -23.90 31.85 12.37
N ALA A 544 -24.58 32.98 12.60
CA ALA A 544 -26.01 33.02 12.89
C ALA A 544 -26.88 32.51 11.73
N VAL A 545 -26.42 32.66 10.47
CA VAL A 545 -27.13 32.20 9.26
C VAL A 545 -26.73 30.78 8.85
N THR A 546 -25.44 30.45 8.92
CA THR A 546 -24.88 29.19 8.40
C THR A 546 -24.81 28.07 9.43
N GLY A 547 -24.81 28.41 10.73
CA GLY A 547 -24.56 27.48 11.83
C GLY A 547 -23.10 27.08 12.01
N ALA A 548 -22.14 27.76 11.36
CA ALA A 548 -20.71 27.47 11.47
C ALA A 548 -20.16 27.75 12.88
N GLN A 549 -19.32 26.86 13.40
CA GLN A 549 -18.70 26.92 14.73
C GLN A 549 -17.19 26.72 14.64
N VAL A 550 -16.43 27.39 15.52
CA VAL A 550 -14.99 27.20 15.64
C VAL A 550 -14.71 25.96 16.48
N LEU A 551 -14.02 24.97 15.90
CA LEU A 551 -13.51 23.80 16.64
C LEU A 551 -12.05 23.99 17.10
N GLY A 552 -11.28 24.78 16.35
CA GLY A 552 -9.89 25.07 16.67
C GLY A 552 -9.52 26.52 16.35
N ALA A 553 -8.96 27.22 17.34
CA ALA A 553 -8.63 28.65 17.30
C ALA A 553 -7.13 28.86 17.50
N VAL A 554 -6.55 29.82 16.77
CA VAL A 554 -5.15 30.22 16.89
C VAL A 554 -4.99 31.11 18.12
N THR A 555 -4.12 30.71 19.05
CA THR A 555 -3.86 31.38 20.33
C THR A 555 -2.55 32.17 20.36
N ALA A 556 -1.67 31.94 19.39
CA ALA A 556 -0.43 32.70 19.21
C ALA A 556 0.05 32.65 17.75
N GLY A 557 0.87 33.62 17.35
CA GLY A 557 1.50 33.70 16.02
C GLY A 557 0.75 34.59 15.02
N PRO A 558 1.15 34.63 13.73
CA PRO A 558 0.63 35.59 12.75
C PRO A 558 -0.87 35.50 12.44
N ALA A 559 -1.53 34.42 12.85
CA ALA A 559 -2.97 34.18 12.67
C ALA A 559 -3.79 34.26 13.97
N GLU A 560 -3.23 34.81 15.06
CA GLU A 560 -3.89 34.90 16.37
C GLU A 560 -5.33 35.44 16.28
N GLY A 561 -6.27 34.74 16.93
CA GLY A 561 -7.70 35.08 16.91
C GLY A 561 -8.48 34.56 15.70
N LEU A 562 -7.83 33.97 14.69
CA LEU A 562 -8.51 33.26 13.60
C LEU A 562 -8.77 31.79 13.96
N ALA A 563 -9.66 31.14 13.21
CA ALA A 563 -9.88 29.71 13.29
C ALA A 563 -8.93 28.95 12.34
N PHE A 564 -8.50 27.77 12.74
CA PHE A 564 -7.82 26.80 11.87
C PHE A 564 -8.61 25.50 11.70
N ALA A 565 -9.67 25.30 12.48
CA ALA A 565 -10.63 24.22 12.31
C ALA A 565 -12.06 24.69 12.63
N THR A 566 -13.03 24.32 11.81
CA THR A 566 -14.44 24.69 11.96
C THR A 566 -15.38 23.52 11.69
N GLU A 567 -16.59 23.57 12.24
CA GLU A 567 -17.68 22.63 11.94
C GLU A 567 -18.91 23.38 11.45
N ARG A 568 -19.62 22.82 10.47
CA ARG A 568 -20.96 23.25 10.07
C ARG A 568 -21.87 22.05 9.84
N ARG A 569 -23.11 22.15 10.31
CA ARG A 569 -24.16 21.19 9.98
C ARG A 569 -24.71 21.48 8.58
N ILE A 570 -24.78 20.44 7.74
CA ILE A 570 -25.32 20.53 6.37
C ILE A 570 -26.35 19.41 6.23
N GLY A 571 -27.61 19.78 6.04
CA GLY A 571 -28.73 18.83 6.04
C GLY A 571 -28.78 17.99 7.33
N ALA A 572 -28.83 16.66 7.17
CA ALA A 572 -28.79 15.72 8.27
C ALA A 572 -27.38 15.52 8.86
N GLY A 573 -26.31 15.75 8.09
CA GLY A 573 -24.92 15.51 8.46
C GLY A 573 -24.12 16.78 8.79
N ARG A 574 -22.79 16.68 8.68
CA ARG A 574 -21.85 17.77 9.05
C ARG A 574 -20.55 17.75 8.25
N MET A 575 -19.99 18.93 8.03
CA MET A 575 -18.66 19.15 7.48
C MET A 575 -17.76 19.74 8.57
N ILE A 576 -16.57 19.19 8.73
CA ILE A 576 -15.48 19.72 9.54
C ILE A 576 -14.41 20.17 8.56
N LEU A 577 -14.13 21.48 8.49
CA LEU A 577 -13.09 22.04 7.64
C LEU A 577 -11.84 22.32 8.49
N LEU A 578 -10.76 21.62 8.18
CA LEU A 578 -9.44 21.77 8.80
C LEU A 578 -8.51 22.51 7.85
N GLY A 579 -7.97 23.65 8.28
CA GLY A 579 -7.11 24.51 7.47
C GLY A 579 -5.60 24.32 7.71
N SER A 580 -5.21 23.81 8.88
CA SER A 580 -3.81 23.60 9.30
C SER A 580 -3.57 22.15 9.74
N PHE A 581 -2.34 21.65 9.63
CA PHE A 581 -1.96 20.38 10.27
C PHE A 581 -1.55 20.61 11.74
N PRO A 582 -2.29 20.08 12.73
CA PRO A 582 -1.96 20.25 14.15
C PRO A 582 -0.92 19.21 14.60
N VAL A 583 0.05 19.65 15.41
CA VAL A 583 1.03 18.77 16.07
C VAL A 583 1.05 19.05 17.58
N SER A 584 1.35 18.05 18.41
CA SER A 584 1.49 18.25 19.86
C SER A 584 2.67 19.18 20.19
N LEU A 585 2.49 20.11 21.13
CA LEU A 585 3.56 21.06 21.55
C LEU A 585 4.72 20.39 22.31
N ASP A 586 4.48 19.22 22.92
CA ASP A 586 5.52 18.44 23.61
C ASP A 586 6.54 17.78 22.65
N ALA A 587 6.23 17.74 21.34
CA ALA A 587 7.14 17.27 20.30
C ALA A 587 8.25 18.31 20.05
N GLY A 588 9.23 18.35 20.96
CA GLY A 588 10.25 19.39 21.10
C GLY A 588 11.03 19.72 19.82
N HIS A 589 10.51 20.65 19.03
CA HIS A 589 11.22 21.30 17.93
C HIS A 589 12.14 22.40 18.49
N SER A 590 13.18 22.00 19.23
CA SER A 590 14.33 22.86 19.45
C SER A 590 15.02 23.09 18.10
N GLY A 591 14.91 24.30 17.57
CA GLY A 591 15.47 24.64 16.26
C GLY A 591 16.98 24.44 16.20
N HIS A 592 17.42 23.36 15.55
CA HIS A 592 18.79 23.19 15.09
C HIS A 592 18.80 22.69 13.64
N GLU A 593 19.43 23.48 12.79
CA GLU A 593 19.70 23.12 11.40
C GLU A 593 20.67 21.93 11.34
N GLY A 594 20.34 20.92 10.52
CA GLY A 594 21.31 19.93 10.07
C GLY A 594 21.21 18.52 10.66
N ASP A 595 20.09 17.82 10.43
CA ASP A 595 20.16 16.35 10.25
C ASP A 595 19.33 15.90 9.05
N THR A 596 20.01 15.68 7.92
CA THR A 596 19.39 15.15 6.69
C THR A 596 19.53 13.63 6.64
N GLY A 597 18.61 12.90 7.30
CA GLY A 597 18.47 11.46 6.98
C GLY A 597 17.87 10.49 7.98
N ARG A 598 16.70 10.78 8.58
CA ARG A 598 15.62 9.78 8.88
C ARG A 598 14.43 10.44 9.58
N ALA A 599 13.46 10.93 8.81
CA ALA A 599 12.16 11.33 9.37
C ALA A 599 11.38 10.06 9.78
N GLY A 600 11.19 9.84 11.08
CA GLY A 600 10.49 8.67 11.60
C GLY A 600 10.37 8.67 13.13
N GLY A 601 9.22 9.17 13.62
CA GLY A 601 8.90 9.31 15.05
C GLY A 601 9.23 10.71 15.58
N HIS A 602 8.36 11.40 16.32
CA HIS A 602 6.94 11.14 16.59
C HIS A 602 6.18 12.48 16.54
N ASP A 603 5.11 12.54 15.74
CA ASP A 603 3.96 13.37 16.10
C ASP A 603 3.16 12.54 17.10
N ASP A 604 3.03 13.03 18.33
CA ASP A 604 2.29 12.32 19.38
C ASP A 604 0.80 12.19 19.01
N GLY A 605 0.33 12.98 18.03
CA GLY A 605 -0.90 12.72 17.29
C GLY A 605 -2.16 12.71 18.16
N ALA A 606 -2.09 13.31 19.36
CA ALA A 606 -3.17 13.34 20.34
C ALA A 606 -4.31 14.23 19.84
N ALA A 607 -4.00 15.41 19.31
CA ALA A 607 -4.99 16.28 18.67
C ALA A 607 -5.61 15.65 17.42
N LEU A 608 -4.81 14.92 16.62
CA LEU A 608 -5.29 14.18 15.47
C LEU A 608 -6.21 13.00 15.88
N ALA A 609 -5.88 12.31 16.97
CA ALA A 609 -6.73 11.27 17.56
C ALA A 609 -8.03 11.87 18.14
N ALA A 610 -7.97 12.98 18.87
CA ALA A 610 -9.14 13.68 19.39
C ALA A 610 -10.08 14.14 18.26
N MET A 611 -9.54 14.63 17.14
CA MET A 611 -10.34 14.94 15.96
C MET A 611 -10.97 13.69 15.32
N VAL A 612 -10.24 12.57 15.25
CA VAL A 612 -10.77 11.29 14.78
C VAL A 612 -11.92 10.80 15.67
N GLU A 613 -11.75 10.83 16.99
CA GLU A 613 -12.75 10.45 17.98
C GLU A 613 -13.99 11.37 17.89
N TYR A 614 -13.78 12.68 17.83
CA TYR A 614 -14.85 13.67 17.69
C TYR A 614 -15.66 13.51 16.39
N ALA A 615 -14.99 13.30 15.26
CA ALA A 615 -15.65 13.06 13.97
C ALA A 615 -16.46 11.75 13.97
N CYS A 616 -15.95 10.71 14.65
CA CYS A 616 -16.62 9.41 14.76
C CYS A 616 -17.68 9.33 15.87
N ALA A 617 -17.72 10.29 16.79
CA ALA A 617 -18.67 10.32 17.91
C ALA A 617 -20.13 10.25 17.44
N GLY A 618 -20.93 9.45 18.14
CA GLY A 618 -22.35 9.20 17.80
C GLY A 618 -22.59 8.43 16.48
N THR A 619 -21.54 8.18 15.70
CA THR A 619 -21.59 7.51 14.40
C THR A 619 -21.07 6.07 14.49
N LEU A 620 -20.10 5.85 15.37
CA LEU A 620 -19.69 4.53 15.86
C LEU A 620 -20.28 4.30 17.27
N PRO A 621 -20.54 3.05 17.69
CA PRO A 621 -20.77 2.75 19.10
C PRO A 621 -19.56 3.22 19.92
N ALA A 622 -19.80 3.72 21.13
CA ALA A 622 -18.82 4.43 21.94
C ALA A 622 -17.74 3.49 22.53
N VAL A 623 -16.73 3.17 21.72
CA VAL A 623 -15.51 2.49 22.20
C VAL A 623 -14.72 3.48 23.04
N ARG A 624 -14.84 3.40 24.37
CA ARG A 624 -14.04 4.21 25.30
C ARG A 624 -12.71 3.53 25.59
N THR A 625 -11.63 4.19 25.20
CA THR A 625 -10.24 3.81 25.47
C THR A 625 -9.83 4.19 26.89
N ALA A 626 -10.17 3.37 27.87
CA ALA A 626 -9.41 3.32 29.12
C ALA A 626 -8.15 2.49 28.89
N GLY A 627 -6.96 3.07 29.13
CA GLY A 627 -5.66 2.40 29.27
C GLY A 627 -5.36 1.19 28.36
N ASP A 628 -4.63 1.41 27.27
CA ASP A 628 -3.83 0.39 26.60
C ASP A 628 -4.52 -0.86 26.02
N GLY A 629 -5.68 -0.74 25.36
CA GLY A 629 -6.06 -1.76 24.37
C GLY A 629 -7.44 -1.65 23.73
N VAL A 630 -7.48 -1.50 22.40
CA VAL A 630 -8.67 -1.83 21.59
C VAL A 630 -8.39 -3.06 20.72
N VAL A 631 -9.16 -4.13 20.91
CA VAL A 631 -9.20 -5.25 19.96
C VAL A 631 -10.35 -5.03 18.97
N ALA A 632 -10.04 -4.20 17.96
CA ALA A 632 -10.35 -4.53 16.56
C ALA A 632 -9.84 -5.94 16.19
N LEU A 633 -10.18 -6.45 15.01
CA LEU A 633 -9.25 -7.33 14.27
C LEU A 633 -8.08 -6.45 13.76
N ALA A 634 -7.31 -5.92 14.72
CA ALA A 634 -6.34 -4.85 14.55
C ALA A 634 -5.12 -5.14 15.42
N GLY A 635 -3.99 -5.53 14.79
CA GLY A 635 -2.62 -5.45 15.31
C GLY A 635 -2.22 -6.30 16.53
N ARG A 636 -3.09 -6.58 17.51
CA ARG A 636 -2.69 -7.16 18.81
C ARG A 636 -2.89 -8.67 18.97
N ALA A 637 -3.89 -9.30 18.33
CA ALA A 637 -3.97 -10.77 18.28
C ALA A 637 -2.72 -11.38 17.62
N ALA A 638 -2.21 -10.66 16.63
CA ALA A 638 -0.91 -10.82 16.00
C ALA A 638 0.26 -10.79 17.02
N ALA A 639 0.38 -9.70 17.78
CA ALA A 639 1.43 -9.55 18.80
C ALA A 639 1.30 -10.54 19.99
N ALA A 640 0.10 -11.00 20.31
CA ALA A 640 -0.13 -11.99 21.38
C ALA A 640 0.40 -13.38 21.02
N LEU A 641 0.34 -13.77 19.73
CA LEU A 641 1.00 -14.98 19.23
C LEU A 641 2.53 -14.81 19.17
N ALA A 642 3.01 -13.58 18.92
CA ALA A 642 4.44 -13.26 18.93
C ALA A 642 5.09 -13.29 20.32
N GLY A 643 4.35 -12.91 21.38
CA GLY A 643 4.91 -12.72 22.72
C GLY A 643 5.20 -13.99 23.54
N GLN A 644 4.62 -15.15 23.20
CA GLN A 644 4.63 -16.31 24.11
C GLN A 644 5.95 -17.11 24.21
N HIS A 645 6.98 -16.77 23.44
CA HIS A 645 8.31 -17.39 23.53
C HIS A 645 9.44 -16.33 23.61
N GLY A 646 9.45 -15.56 24.71
CA GLY A 646 10.24 -14.32 24.79
C GLY A 646 11.15 -14.04 26.01
N GLN A 647 11.07 -14.74 27.15
CA GLN A 647 12.06 -14.58 28.24
C GLN A 647 12.39 -15.87 29.02
N ARG A 648 13.31 -16.67 28.50
CA ARG A 648 14.24 -17.47 29.32
C ARG A 648 15.64 -17.44 28.71
N ASN A 649 16.46 -16.48 29.14
CA ASN A 649 17.90 -16.48 28.86
C ASN A 649 18.56 -17.67 29.57
N GLY A 650 18.83 -18.75 28.84
CA GLY A 650 19.44 -19.98 29.33
C GLY A 650 20.44 -20.54 28.32
N ARG A 651 21.72 -20.54 28.69
CA ARG A 651 22.84 -20.98 27.84
C ARG A 651 22.69 -22.42 27.36
N PHE A 652 23.05 -22.68 26.09
CA PHE A 652 23.33 -24.03 25.60
C PHE A 652 24.48 -24.68 26.41
N PRO A 653 24.28 -25.89 26.98
CA PRO A 653 25.39 -26.75 27.38
C PRO A 653 25.88 -27.56 26.17
N ALA A 654 27.19 -27.62 25.96
CA ALA A 654 27.78 -28.61 25.06
C ALA A 654 27.52 -30.02 25.62
N GLY A 655 27.18 -30.97 24.74
CA GLY A 655 26.90 -32.35 25.14
C GLY A 655 28.14 -33.07 25.70
N PRO A 656 28.03 -33.77 26.85
CA PRO A 656 29.13 -34.59 27.36
C PRO A 656 29.26 -35.90 26.58
N ALA A 657 30.50 -36.32 26.35
CA ALA A 657 30.79 -37.66 25.85
C ALA A 657 30.34 -38.74 26.84
N GLY A 658 29.56 -39.71 26.37
CA GLY A 658 29.17 -40.87 27.15
C GLY A 658 30.26 -41.94 27.19
N THR A 659 31.07 -41.94 28.25
CA THR A 659 31.92 -43.08 28.60
C THR A 659 31.09 -44.19 29.25
N HIS A 660 30.99 -45.35 28.61
CA HIS A 660 30.48 -46.56 29.27
C HIS A 660 31.59 -47.33 30.00
N SER A 661 31.26 -47.82 31.19
CA SER A 661 32.14 -48.55 32.11
C SER A 661 32.50 -49.96 31.63
N ALA A 662 33.71 -50.42 31.98
CA ALA A 662 34.19 -51.77 31.70
C ALA A 662 33.46 -52.86 32.51
N GLY A 663 33.34 -54.08 31.96
CA GLY A 663 32.76 -55.22 32.68
C GLY A 663 32.63 -56.55 31.92
N GLN A 664 33.75 -57.25 31.70
CA GLN A 664 33.87 -58.69 31.38
C GLN A 664 33.29 -59.24 30.05
N GLY A 665 34.06 -60.09 29.34
CA GLY A 665 33.44 -61.15 28.50
C GLY A 665 34.08 -61.58 27.16
N ARG A 666 35.22 -62.28 27.19
CA ARG A 666 35.65 -63.31 26.20
C ARG A 666 35.92 -62.93 24.72
N ARG A 667 37.22 -62.94 24.38
CA ARG A 667 37.87 -63.62 23.23
C ARG A 667 37.07 -63.79 21.90
N ARG A 668 37.60 -63.23 20.80
CA ARG A 668 38.36 -63.99 19.78
C ARG A 668 39.11 -63.10 18.79
N THR A 669 40.20 -63.65 18.28
CA THR A 669 41.16 -63.11 17.31
C THR A 669 40.71 -63.28 15.86
N GLN A 670 41.13 -62.39 14.94
CA GLN A 670 41.84 -62.79 13.72
C GLN A 670 42.60 -61.61 13.05
N ARG A 671 43.73 -61.92 12.41
CA ARG A 671 44.56 -61.04 11.55
C ARG A 671 44.44 -61.53 10.11
N PHE A 672 44.57 -60.65 9.11
CA PHE A 672 45.22 -60.84 7.77
C PHE A 672 45.26 -59.42 7.13
N THR A 673 46.36 -58.64 7.01
CA THR A 673 47.69 -58.73 6.35
C THR A 673 47.75 -58.40 4.84
N ARG A 674 48.49 -57.30 4.51
CA ARG A 674 49.21 -56.97 3.24
C ARG A 674 48.31 -56.77 1.98
N GLY A 675 48.65 -55.96 0.97
CA GLY A 675 49.76 -55.00 0.66
C GLY A 675 49.57 -54.57 -0.82
N HIS A 676 49.82 -53.34 -1.30
CA HIS A 676 51.15 -52.78 -1.59
C HIS A 676 51.04 -51.34 -2.20
N CYS A 677 52.03 -50.49 -1.88
CA CYS A 677 52.77 -49.52 -2.74
C CYS A 677 52.06 -48.39 -3.54
N TRP A 678 52.57 -47.14 -3.71
CA TRP A 678 53.66 -46.28 -3.14
C TRP A 678 53.24 -44.80 -3.41
N ARG A 679 53.33 -43.80 -2.51
CA ARG A 679 54.47 -42.87 -2.17
C ARG A 679 55.08 -42.07 -3.36
N ARG A 680 55.49 -40.77 -3.29
CA ARG A 680 55.42 -39.66 -2.28
C ARG A 680 55.99 -38.32 -2.87
N ARG A 681 55.46 -37.15 -2.42
CA ARG A 681 56.10 -35.83 -2.07
C ARG A 681 57.12 -35.07 -2.98
N HIS A 682 56.80 -33.78 -3.28
CA HIS A 682 57.52 -32.46 -3.05
C HIS A 682 59.08 -32.30 -3.22
N PRO A 683 59.69 -31.05 -3.25
CA PRO A 683 59.21 -29.64 -3.29
C PRO A 683 59.95 -28.66 -4.29
N TRP A 684 59.69 -27.35 -4.14
CA TRP A 684 60.29 -26.09 -4.68
C TRP A 684 61.78 -26.00 -5.09
N SER A 685 62.09 -25.15 -6.10
CA SER A 685 62.82 -23.84 -5.96
C SER A 685 63.06 -23.17 -7.35
N ALA A 686 63.83 -22.06 -7.45
CA ALA A 686 63.58 -20.96 -8.43
C ALA A 686 64.73 -20.52 -9.38
N CYS A 687 64.37 -19.62 -10.31
CA CYS A 687 65.16 -18.51 -10.93
C CYS A 687 65.85 -18.61 -12.33
N HIS A 688 65.55 -17.56 -13.13
CA HIS A 688 66.38 -16.77 -14.08
C HIS A 688 66.46 -17.06 -15.61
N SER A 689 66.07 -16.04 -16.41
CA SER A 689 66.59 -15.51 -17.73
C SER A 689 66.97 -16.49 -18.88
N SER A 690 66.78 -16.28 -20.20
CA SER A 690 66.50 -15.13 -21.13
C SER A 690 66.42 -15.69 -22.59
N ALA A 691 66.03 -15.03 -23.71
CA ALA A 691 65.31 -13.80 -24.07
C ALA A 691 65.08 -13.74 -25.63
N CYS A 692 64.39 -12.70 -26.14
CA CYS A 692 64.36 -12.19 -27.54
C CYS A 692 63.86 -13.05 -28.73
N HIS A 693 62.79 -12.59 -29.40
CA HIS A 693 62.89 -11.98 -30.76
C HIS A 693 61.69 -11.08 -31.12
N ARG A 694 61.89 -10.12 -32.04
CA ARG A 694 60.91 -9.13 -32.56
C ARG A 694 60.51 -9.45 -34.02
N SER A 695 59.41 -8.83 -34.50
CA SER A 695 59.13 -8.27 -35.87
C SER A 695 57.73 -8.66 -36.41
N ALA A 696 56.98 -7.88 -37.21
CA ALA A 696 57.02 -6.45 -37.57
C ALA A 696 55.78 -6.02 -38.43
N CYS A 697 55.44 -4.70 -38.45
CA CYS A 697 54.81 -3.91 -39.56
C CYS A 697 53.32 -4.19 -39.99
N HIS A 698 52.52 -3.26 -40.58
CA HIS A 698 52.75 -1.87 -41.07
C HIS A 698 51.44 -1.01 -41.30
N SER A 699 51.58 0.33 -41.36
CA SER A 699 50.77 1.40 -42.05
C SER A 699 49.24 1.56 -41.78
N SER A 700 48.62 2.72 -41.43
CA SER A 700 48.65 4.15 -41.89
C SER A 700 47.87 4.44 -43.20
N GLY A 701 47.10 5.54 -43.41
CA GLY A 701 46.71 6.75 -42.64
C GLY A 701 45.94 7.78 -43.54
N ARG A 702 45.79 9.07 -43.11
CA ARG A 702 45.20 10.31 -43.78
C ARG A 702 43.79 10.75 -43.25
N ARG A 703 43.38 12.04 -43.18
CA ARG A 703 44.01 13.39 -43.37
C ARG A 703 43.22 14.55 -42.65
N ARG A 704 43.86 15.74 -42.54
CA ARG A 704 43.48 17.09 -41.99
C ARG A 704 42.33 17.84 -42.74
N PRO A 705 41.86 19.10 -42.41
CA PRO A 705 42.33 20.22 -41.49
C PRO A 705 41.21 20.86 -40.59
N GLY A 706 41.29 22.04 -39.91
CA GLY A 706 42.37 22.99 -39.50
C GLY A 706 41.96 24.50 -39.37
N ARG A 707 42.69 25.32 -38.55
CA ARG A 707 42.51 26.77 -38.11
C ARG A 707 41.72 26.94 -36.78
N GLY A 708 41.98 27.91 -35.86
CA GLY A 708 42.93 29.05 -35.82
C GLY A 708 43.25 29.57 -34.38
N ARG A 709 44.02 30.68 -34.23
CA ARG A 709 44.53 31.29 -32.96
C ARG A 709 43.54 32.37 -32.38
N SER A 710 43.70 33.11 -31.26
CA SER A 710 44.87 33.55 -30.43
C SER A 710 44.49 34.28 -29.11
N GLY A 711 45.35 34.22 -28.06
CA GLY A 711 45.53 35.24 -26.98
C GLY A 711 44.51 35.25 -25.81
N SER A 712 44.78 35.82 -24.61
CA SER A 712 46.04 36.25 -23.95
C SER A 712 45.77 36.80 -22.52
N SER A 713 46.51 36.38 -21.47
CA SER A 713 46.83 37.22 -20.27
C SER A 713 47.70 36.48 -19.23
N GLY A 714 48.57 37.23 -18.54
CA GLY A 714 49.57 36.73 -17.59
C GLY A 714 49.24 36.87 -16.08
N PRO A 715 50.25 36.78 -15.17
CA PRO A 715 50.05 36.17 -13.83
C PRO A 715 50.47 37.02 -12.61
N ARG A 716 50.08 36.60 -11.36
CA ARG A 716 50.97 36.41 -10.16
C ARG A 716 50.28 36.30 -8.77
N ARG A 717 50.79 35.36 -7.94
CA ARG A 717 50.97 35.40 -6.44
C ARG A 717 49.70 35.35 -5.55
N ARG A 718 49.66 34.83 -4.30
CA ARG A 718 50.66 34.31 -3.30
C ARG A 718 49.91 33.45 -2.20
N PRO A 719 50.49 33.07 -1.03
CA PRO A 719 51.28 31.87 -0.69
C PRO A 719 50.54 30.84 0.24
N GLY A 720 51.21 29.76 0.68
CA GLY A 720 50.62 28.63 1.46
C GLY A 720 50.98 28.53 2.97
N ARG A 721 50.79 27.34 3.56
CA ARG A 721 51.13 26.97 4.96
C ARG A 721 51.81 25.58 5.08
N ARG A 722 52.49 25.34 6.21
CA ARG A 722 53.35 24.17 6.55
C ARG A 722 52.61 23.08 7.40
N PRO A 723 53.14 21.85 7.53
CA PRO A 723 52.60 20.74 8.36
C PRO A 723 53.31 20.56 9.73
N ILE A 724 53.11 19.38 10.41
CA ILE A 724 53.78 18.78 11.63
C ILE A 724 52.89 18.88 12.94
N PRO A 725 52.82 17.90 13.91
CA PRO A 725 52.73 16.42 13.87
C PRO A 725 51.83 15.75 14.98
N GLY A 726 51.74 14.40 14.99
CA GLY A 726 51.84 13.49 16.17
C GLY A 726 50.90 13.54 17.41
N LEU A 727 50.36 12.38 17.84
CA LEU A 727 49.70 12.15 19.14
C LEU A 727 50.12 10.80 19.79
N PRO A 728 50.17 10.69 21.14
CA PRO A 728 50.59 9.49 21.87
C PRO A 728 49.44 8.63 22.44
N SER A 729 49.79 7.45 22.96
CA SER A 729 48.93 6.52 23.72
C SER A 729 49.32 6.52 25.21
N PRO A 730 48.39 6.19 26.14
CA PRO A 730 48.72 5.21 27.18
C PRO A 730 47.54 4.28 27.60
N ALA A 731 47.86 3.28 28.45
CA ALA A 731 46.95 2.24 28.94
C ALA A 731 46.90 2.15 30.49
N ALA A 732 45.79 1.63 31.05
CA ALA A 732 45.59 1.07 32.41
C ALA A 732 44.06 0.87 32.64
N ALA A 733 43.52 0.00 33.51
CA ALA A 733 43.98 -1.22 34.19
C ALA A 733 42.74 -2.00 34.71
N LEU A 734 42.87 -3.31 34.99
CA LEU A 734 41.81 -4.18 35.56
C LEU A 734 42.19 -4.66 36.98
N PRO A 735 41.22 -4.93 37.87
CA PRO A 735 41.44 -5.70 39.10
C PRO A 735 40.67 -7.05 39.12
N ASP A 736 41.40 -8.14 39.38
CA ASP A 736 40.85 -9.46 39.71
C ASP A 736 40.27 -9.51 41.13
N ARG A 737 39.16 -10.24 41.34
CA ARG A 737 38.87 -11.00 42.58
C ARG A 737 38.00 -12.24 42.33
N CYS A 738 38.50 -13.41 42.74
CA CYS A 738 37.73 -14.66 42.89
C CYS A 738 37.36 -14.88 44.37
N HIS A 739 36.21 -15.51 44.66
CA HIS A 739 35.99 -16.45 45.80
C HIS A 739 34.59 -17.14 45.71
N PRO A 740 34.27 -18.19 46.51
CA PRO A 740 33.78 -19.45 45.93
C PRO A 740 32.28 -19.78 46.09
N ALA A 741 31.85 -20.79 45.36
CA ALA A 741 30.47 -21.30 45.32
C ALA A 741 30.01 -22.07 46.57
N ARG A 742 28.71 -21.98 46.88
CA ARG A 742 27.98 -22.91 47.77
C ARG A 742 27.02 -23.78 46.94
N ARG A 743 26.89 -25.06 47.31
CA ARG A 743 25.95 -26.03 46.70
C ARG A 743 24.60 -26.01 47.41
N HIS A 744 23.49 -26.24 46.70
CA HIS A 744 22.22 -26.83 47.22
C HIS A 744 21.35 -27.36 46.03
N PRO A 745 20.27 -28.14 46.26
CA PRO A 745 20.13 -29.46 45.62
C PRO A 745 19.10 -29.58 44.47
N HIS A 746 19.11 -30.75 43.80
CA HIS A 746 18.17 -31.13 42.73
C HIS A 746 16.76 -31.49 43.25
N PRO A 747 15.68 -31.05 42.56
CA PRO A 747 14.36 -31.68 42.62
C PRO A 747 14.18 -32.77 41.54
N ARG A 748 13.22 -33.68 41.76
CA ARG A 748 12.90 -34.85 40.91
C ARG A 748 11.91 -34.48 39.78
N PRO A 749 11.86 -35.25 38.66
CA PRO A 749 10.91 -35.02 37.58
C PRO A 749 9.47 -35.44 37.94
N VAL A 750 8.49 -34.74 37.36
CA VAL A 750 7.05 -35.03 37.45
C VAL A 750 6.56 -35.61 36.12
N GLN A 751 5.72 -36.65 36.18
CA GLN A 751 5.05 -37.23 35.00
C GLN A 751 3.78 -36.43 34.64
N LEU A 752 3.48 -36.30 33.35
CA LEU A 752 2.20 -35.78 32.85
C LEU A 752 1.26 -36.95 32.51
N PRO A 753 -0.03 -36.91 32.90
CA PRO A 753 -1.02 -37.94 32.57
C PRO A 753 -1.57 -37.80 31.15
N GLY A 754 -2.19 -38.88 30.65
CA GLY A 754 -2.58 -39.06 29.25
C GLY A 754 -3.86 -38.34 28.80
N SER A 755 -4.13 -38.45 27.49
CA SER A 755 -5.19 -37.76 26.76
C SER A 755 -6.60 -38.32 27.02
N GLY A 756 -7.54 -37.43 27.36
CA GLY A 756 -8.98 -37.64 27.26
C GLY A 756 -9.61 -36.57 26.36
N ARG A 757 -10.60 -36.95 25.53
CA ARG A 757 -11.46 -36.00 24.80
C ARG A 757 -12.47 -35.38 25.76
N ASN A 758 -12.84 -34.12 25.54
CA ASN A 758 -13.89 -33.44 26.28
C ASN A 758 -14.97 -32.96 25.28
N ASP A 759 -16.16 -33.56 25.32
CA ASP A 759 -17.25 -33.32 24.35
C ASP A 759 -18.18 -32.14 24.75
N LYS A 760 -17.63 -31.16 25.47
CA LYS A 760 -18.26 -29.85 25.72
C LYS A 760 -17.28 -28.76 25.34
N GLY A 761 -17.75 -27.75 24.61
CA GLY A 761 -16.94 -26.65 24.05
C GLY A 761 -16.36 -25.66 25.07
N ASP A 762 -16.44 -25.99 26.37
CA ASP A 762 -15.84 -25.20 27.44
C ASP A 762 -14.33 -25.42 27.43
N LEU A 763 -13.61 -24.54 26.74
CA LEU A 763 -12.19 -24.31 26.95
C LEU A 763 -12.07 -23.32 28.12
N PRO A 764 -11.82 -23.78 29.37
CA PRO A 764 -11.80 -22.89 30.52
C PRO A 764 -10.69 -21.85 30.34
N MET A 765 -11.04 -20.58 30.60
CA MET A 765 -10.05 -19.52 30.57
C MET A 765 -9.01 -19.77 31.66
N LYS A 766 -7.74 -19.58 31.31
CA LYS A 766 -6.60 -19.69 32.23
C LYS A 766 -5.63 -18.55 32.01
N TRP A 767 -5.06 -18.04 33.08
CA TRP A 767 -3.91 -17.16 32.98
C TRP A 767 -2.73 -17.92 32.34
N LEU A 768 -2.00 -17.24 31.46
CA LEU A 768 -0.84 -17.82 30.78
C LEU A 768 0.37 -17.96 31.73
N GLU A 769 0.42 -17.14 32.78
CA GLU A 769 1.46 -17.17 33.81
C GLU A 769 0.85 -17.13 35.22
N GLN A 770 0.28 -16.00 35.62
CA GLN A 770 -0.27 -15.72 36.95
C GLN A 770 -1.45 -14.74 36.83
N ALA A 771 -2.30 -14.67 37.86
CA ALA A 771 -3.35 -13.66 37.96
C ALA A 771 -2.78 -12.23 37.94
N PRO A 772 -3.54 -11.23 37.45
CA PRO A 772 -3.09 -9.84 37.40
C PRO A 772 -2.75 -9.31 38.79
N ARG A 773 -1.69 -8.49 38.89
CA ARG A 773 -1.17 -7.92 40.16
C ARG A 773 -1.67 -6.51 40.47
N VAL A 774 -2.55 -6.00 39.62
CA VAL A 774 -3.29 -4.74 39.70
C VAL A 774 -4.54 -4.91 38.84
N ASP A 775 -5.56 -4.09 39.02
CA ASP A 775 -6.72 -4.07 38.13
C ASP A 775 -6.28 -3.91 36.67
N THR A 776 -6.64 -4.88 35.83
CA THR A 776 -6.08 -5.03 34.49
C THR A 776 -7.21 -5.04 33.46
N ALA A 777 -7.14 -4.10 32.52
CA ALA A 777 -7.97 -4.14 31.32
C ALA A 777 -7.50 -5.28 30.40
N LEU A 778 -8.42 -6.18 30.02
CA LEU A 778 -8.17 -7.21 29.02
C LEU A 778 -9.11 -7.05 27.83
N SER A 779 -8.65 -7.52 26.67
CA SER A 779 -9.47 -7.67 25.47
C SER A 779 -9.14 -8.97 24.77
N PHE A 780 -10.18 -9.72 24.38
CA PHE A 780 -10.05 -11.04 23.77
C PHE A 780 -11.25 -11.36 22.87
N GLY A 781 -11.07 -12.28 21.93
CA GLY A 781 -12.16 -12.76 21.07
C GLY A 781 -12.71 -14.10 21.55
N ARG A 782 -14.03 -14.26 21.66
CA ARG A 782 -14.66 -15.58 21.82
C ARG A 782 -15.27 -16.04 20.48
N PRO A 783 -14.89 -17.22 19.97
CA PRO A 783 -15.62 -17.87 18.88
C PRO A 783 -16.92 -18.48 19.41
N TRP A 784 -17.94 -18.51 18.56
CA TRP A 784 -19.25 -19.11 18.86
C TRP A 784 -19.59 -20.16 17.80
N PRO A 785 -19.98 -21.38 18.19
CA PRO A 785 -20.64 -22.32 17.31
C PRO A 785 -21.85 -21.71 16.61
N GLN A 786 -22.11 -22.16 15.39
CA GLN A 786 -23.24 -21.68 14.59
C GLN A 786 -24.57 -21.94 15.32
N GLY A 787 -25.42 -20.91 15.40
CA GLY A 787 -26.69 -20.94 16.12
C GLY A 787 -26.61 -20.74 17.64
N GLU A 788 -25.42 -20.73 18.27
CA GLU A 788 -25.30 -20.62 19.74
C GLU A 788 -25.62 -19.20 20.27
N LEU A 789 -25.20 -18.16 19.54
CA LEU A 789 -25.42 -16.77 19.93
C LEU A 789 -26.15 -16.00 18.83
N ALA A 790 -27.35 -15.51 19.12
CA ALA A 790 -28.10 -14.66 18.19
C ALA A 790 -27.58 -13.21 18.19
N ALA A 791 -27.71 -12.50 17.06
CA ALA A 791 -27.25 -11.12 16.92
C ALA A 791 -27.79 -10.15 18.00
N GLY A 792 -29.05 -10.34 18.44
CA GLY A 792 -29.67 -9.51 19.47
C GLY A 792 -29.26 -9.83 20.91
N ASP A 793 -28.52 -10.92 21.15
CA ASP A 793 -28.18 -11.38 22.50
C ASP A 793 -26.81 -10.88 22.99
N VAL A 794 -26.02 -10.19 22.16
CA VAL A 794 -24.69 -9.67 22.54
C VAL A 794 -24.75 -8.70 23.71
N GLY A 795 -25.74 -7.79 23.71
CA GLY A 795 -25.94 -6.84 24.80
C GLY A 795 -26.36 -7.47 26.13
N ARG A 796 -26.53 -8.80 26.18
CA ARG A 796 -26.82 -9.58 27.39
C ARG A 796 -25.64 -10.44 27.84
N MET A 797 -24.48 -10.29 27.20
CA MET A 797 -23.26 -10.98 27.57
C MET A 797 -22.70 -10.41 28.87
N VAL A 798 -22.29 -11.29 29.77
CA VAL A 798 -21.60 -10.98 31.02
C VAL A 798 -20.30 -11.78 31.10
N LEU A 799 -19.38 -11.31 31.94
CA LEU A 799 -18.08 -11.94 32.18
C LEU A 799 -17.90 -12.11 33.69
N GLY A 800 -17.64 -13.34 34.16
CA GLY A 800 -17.56 -13.58 35.60
C GLY A 800 -18.84 -13.17 36.34
N ASP A 801 -18.65 -12.53 37.49
CA ASP A 801 -19.74 -11.98 38.30
C ASP A 801 -20.24 -10.65 37.73
N ALA A 802 -21.49 -10.28 38.08
CA ALA A 802 -22.22 -9.17 37.48
C ALA A 802 -21.58 -7.77 37.67
N ASP A 803 -20.62 -7.64 38.59
CA ASP A 803 -19.89 -6.40 38.87
C ASP A 803 -18.62 -6.23 38.00
N THR A 804 -18.25 -7.24 37.19
CA THR A 804 -17.14 -7.13 36.23
C THR A 804 -17.52 -6.16 35.12
N LEU A 805 -16.84 -5.01 35.02
CA LEU A 805 -17.06 -4.06 33.92
C LEU A 805 -16.71 -4.76 32.61
N HIS A 806 -17.70 -4.96 31.74
CA HIS A 806 -17.60 -5.80 30.55
C HIS A 806 -18.40 -5.23 29.38
N GLU A 807 -17.80 -5.24 28.19
CA GLU A 807 -18.46 -4.96 26.91
C GLU A 807 -18.26 -6.15 25.95
N ALA A 808 -19.29 -6.46 25.17
CA ALA A 808 -19.24 -7.43 24.08
C ALA A 808 -19.76 -6.80 22.78
N ARG A 809 -19.13 -7.11 21.65
CA ARG A 809 -19.59 -6.70 20.30
C ARG A 809 -19.39 -7.80 19.25
N PRO A 810 -20.28 -7.96 18.26
CA PRO A 810 -20.05 -8.88 17.15
C PRO A 810 -18.90 -8.40 16.26
N LEU A 811 -18.02 -9.32 15.86
CA LEU A 811 -16.97 -9.11 14.86
C LEU A 811 -17.29 -9.78 13.52
N ALA A 812 -18.02 -10.90 13.56
CA ALA A 812 -18.43 -11.64 12.37
C ALA A 812 -19.69 -12.46 12.64
N PHE A 813 -20.41 -12.77 11.57
CA PHE A 813 -21.64 -13.57 11.58
C PHE A 813 -21.44 -14.86 10.77
N TRP A 814 -22.18 -15.90 11.14
CA TRP A 814 -22.41 -17.07 10.30
C TRP A 814 -23.45 -16.75 9.21
N PRO A 815 -23.57 -17.58 8.16
CA PRO A 815 -24.54 -17.34 7.07
C PRO A 815 -26.00 -17.25 7.50
N ASP A 816 -26.38 -17.85 8.64
CA ASP A 816 -27.73 -17.79 9.22
C ASP A 816 -28.00 -16.54 10.08
N GLY A 817 -27.04 -15.63 10.21
CA GLY A 817 -27.16 -14.42 11.03
C GLY A 817 -26.88 -14.62 12.52
N SER A 818 -26.57 -15.85 12.98
CA SER A 818 -25.96 -16.06 14.29
C SER A 818 -24.53 -15.50 14.32
N ILE A 819 -24.06 -15.18 15.51
CA ILE A 819 -22.72 -14.60 15.70
C ILE A 819 -21.68 -15.70 15.70
N LYS A 820 -20.55 -15.39 15.07
CA LYS A 820 -19.39 -16.27 14.91
C LYS A 820 -18.22 -15.87 15.81
N TRP A 821 -18.06 -14.56 16.01
CA TRP A 821 -17.03 -13.99 16.88
C TRP A 821 -17.60 -12.81 17.64
N THR A 822 -17.41 -12.78 18.95
CA THR A 822 -17.51 -11.56 19.75
C THR A 822 -16.12 -11.08 20.13
N ALA A 823 -15.90 -9.76 20.09
CA ALA A 823 -14.86 -9.14 20.90
C ALA A 823 -15.42 -8.90 22.30
N HIS A 824 -14.60 -9.15 23.30
CA HIS A 824 -14.84 -8.82 24.69
C HIS A 824 -13.78 -7.85 25.17
N ALA A 825 -14.19 -6.82 25.90
CA ALA A 825 -13.33 -5.96 26.70
C ALA A 825 -13.83 -6.00 28.14
N ALA A 826 -12.92 -6.11 29.11
CA ALA A 826 -13.29 -6.08 30.53
C ALA A 826 -12.16 -5.53 31.40
N VAL A 827 -12.51 -5.13 32.63
CA VAL A 827 -11.54 -4.85 33.70
C VAL A 827 -11.64 -5.97 34.72
N VAL A 828 -10.53 -6.63 35.00
CA VAL A 828 -10.43 -7.75 35.94
C VAL A 828 -9.58 -7.33 37.13
N ALA A 829 -10.06 -7.64 38.33
CA ALA A 829 -9.48 -7.15 39.57
C ALA A 829 -8.13 -7.80 39.89
N GLU A 830 -7.30 -7.12 40.69
CA GLU A 830 -6.09 -7.71 41.27
C GLU A 830 -6.38 -9.08 41.92
N GLY A 831 -5.57 -10.08 41.55
CA GLY A 831 -5.66 -11.43 42.11
C GLY A 831 -6.83 -12.29 41.64
N GLN A 832 -7.70 -11.79 40.76
CA GLN A 832 -8.87 -12.54 40.27
C GLN A 832 -8.44 -13.74 39.40
N ASP A 833 -8.95 -14.93 39.73
CA ASP A 833 -8.72 -16.15 38.96
C ASP A 833 -9.41 -16.11 37.59
N ALA A 834 -8.80 -16.76 36.60
CA ALA A 834 -9.36 -16.88 35.26
C ALA A 834 -10.57 -17.84 35.20
N GLU A 835 -10.66 -18.76 36.17
CA GLU A 835 -11.77 -19.69 36.31
C GLU A 835 -13.02 -18.94 36.77
N GLY A 836 -13.99 -18.81 35.87
CA GLY A 836 -15.21 -18.02 36.07
C GLY A 836 -15.37 -16.86 35.08
N LEU A 837 -14.27 -16.30 34.57
CA LEU A 837 -14.26 -15.20 33.57
C LEU A 837 -14.67 -15.64 32.16
N GLU A 838 -15.51 -16.66 32.01
CA GLU A 838 -16.02 -17.07 30.70
C GLU A 838 -17.17 -16.16 30.26
N PRO A 839 -17.19 -15.66 29.00
CA PRO A 839 -18.31 -14.88 28.50
C PRO A 839 -19.56 -15.75 28.42
N ARG A 840 -20.61 -15.39 29.18
CA ARG A 840 -21.86 -16.17 29.28
C ARG A 840 -23.06 -15.27 29.03
N LEU A 841 -24.19 -15.87 28.64
CA LEU A 841 -25.45 -15.15 28.48
C LEU A 841 -26.13 -14.96 29.85
N ALA A 842 -26.39 -13.72 30.22
CA ALA A 842 -27.14 -13.42 31.45
C ALA A 842 -28.54 -14.04 31.39
N PRO A 843 -29.02 -14.72 32.45
CA PRO A 843 -30.36 -15.30 32.49
C PRO A 843 -31.43 -14.21 32.29
N ARG A 844 -32.48 -14.51 31.51
CA ARG A 844 -33.62 -13.59 31.36
C ARG A 844 -34.28 -13.42 32.73
N LYS A 845 -34.27 -12.19 33.28
CA LYS A 845 -35.16 -11.84 34.39
C LYS A 845 -36.61 -12.15 33.97
N PRO A 846 -37.37 -12.97 34.72
CA PRO A 846 -38.79 -13.12 34.45
C PRO A 846 -39.47 -11.77 34.62
N ALA A 847 -40.38 -11.43 33.69
CA ALA A 847 -41.14 -10.19 33.78
C ALA A 847 -41.96 -10.19 35.09
N PRO A 848 -42.02 -9.07 35.82
CA PRO A 848 -42.87 -8.97 37.01
C PRO A 848 -44.33 -9.16 36.59
N ARG A 849 -45.05 -10.07 37.27
CA ARG A 849 -46.50 -10.17 37.12
C ARG A 849 -47.13 -8.87 37.60
N GLN A 850 -47.82 -8.18 36.70
CA GLN A 850 -48.67 -7.05 37.09
C GLN A 850 -49.87 -7.58 37.89
N PRO A 851 -50.35 -6.85 38.91
CA PRO A 851 -51.60 -7.17 39.57
C PRO A 851 -52.77 -6.88 38.62
N GLU A 852 -53.75 -7.78 38.58
CA GLU A 852 -55.01 -7.55 37.84
C GLU A 852 -55.78 -6.40 38.50
N ALA A 853 -56.22 -5.44 37.68
CA ALA A 853 -57.11 -4.37 38.06
C ALA A 853 -58.32 -4.37 37.12
N ASP A 854 -59.49 -4.74 37.66
CA ASP A 854 -60.76 -4.67 36.96
C ASP A 854 -61.11 -3.22 36.59
N ILE A 855 -61.33 -2.94 35.30
CA ILE A 855 -62.02 -1.74 34.82
C ILE A 855 -63.00 -2.13 33.70
N PRO A 856 -64.30 -1.73 33.75
CA PRO A 856 -65.30 -2.12 32.77
C PRO A 856 -65.16 -1.42 31.40
N ALA A 857 -65.78 -2.02 30.37
CA ALA A 857 -65.66 -1.59 28.98
C ALA A 857 -66.69 -0.53 28.54
N THR A 858 -66.19 0.63 28.11
CA THR A 858 -66.75 1.64 27.19
C THR A 858 -65.58 2.59 26.87
N GLU A 859 -65.33 3.11 25.67
CA GLU A 859 -66.02 3.10 24.37
C GLU A 859 -64.96 3.51 23.31
N LEU A 860 -64.85 2.85 22.13
CA LEU A 860 -64.16 3.42 20.95
C LEU A 860 -64.33 2.56 19.67
N LEU A 861 -65.19 3.04 18.77
CA LEU A 861 -65.21 2.76 17.33
C LEU A 861 -64.41 3.90 16.65
N ALA A 862 -63.63 3.79 15.57
CA ALA A 862 -63.20 2.66 14.72
C ALA A 862 -61.79 3.05 14.13
N ARG A 863 -61.19 2.54 13.03
CA ARG A 863 -61.61 1.70 11.88
C ARG A 863 -60.39 0.80 11.44
N PRO A 864 -60.04 0.42 10.17
CA PRO A 864 -59.31 -0.84 9.94
C PRO A 864 -57.88 -0.73 9.36
N ALA A 865 -57.18 -1.87 9.36
CA ALA A 865 -55.79 -2.05 8.93
C ALA A 865 -55.59 -2.28 7.41
N PRO A 866 -54.37 -2.08 6.89
CA PRO A 866 -53.88 -2.68 5.65
C PRO A 866 -52.92 -3.86 5.88
N THR A 867 -52.85 -4.77 4.90
CA THR A 867 -52.20 -6.08 4.97
C THR A 867 -50.80 -6.13 4.32
N ALA A 868 -50.07 -7.23 4.57
CA ALA A 868 -48.72 -7.47 4.06
C ALA A 868 -48.67 -8.32 2.76
N SER A 869 -47.63 -8.07 1.96
CA SER A 869 -47.09 -8.94 0.90
C SER A 869 -45.62 -8.51 0.65
N GLY A 870 -44.61 -9.36 0.46
CA GLY A 870 -44.62 -10.79 0.19
C GLY A 870 -44.01 -11.08 -1.18
N TRP A 871 -42.68 -10.98 -1.31
CA TRP A 871 -41.94 -11.27 -2.55
C TRP A 871 -40.57 -11.93 -2.29
N THR A 872 -40.31 -13.01 -3.02
CA THR A 872 -39.05 -13.76 -3.09
C THR A 872 -38.47 -13.69 -4.52
N PRO A 873 -37.15 -13.74 -4.73
CA PRO A 873 -36.55 -13.69 -6.06
C PRO A 873 -36.05 -15.05 -6.57
N GLU A 874 -36.47 -15.45 -7.77
CA GLU A 874 -35.79 -16.45 -8.60
C GLU A 874 -35.83 -16.01 -10.07
N CYS A 875 -34.75 -16.24 -10.84
CA CYS A 875 -34.72 -15.93 -12.27
C CYS A 875 -33.56 -16.62 -13.01
N SER A 876 -33.85 -17.41 -14.05
CA SER A 876 -33.02 -17.76 -15.24
C SER A 876 -33.70 -18.87 -16.08
N PRO A 877 -33.42 -19.04 -17.39
CA PRO A 877 -33.33 -18.01 -18.45
C PRO A 877 -33.97 -18.44 -19.84
N GLN A 878 -33.96 -17.50 -20.82
CA GLN A 878 -34.13 -17.68 -22.30
C GLN A 878 -35.55 -17.95 -22.90
N PRO A 879 -35.78 -17.75 -24.24
CA PRO A 879 -35.36 -16.63 -25.13
C PRO A 879 -36.46 -16.10 -26.11
N SER A 880 -36.22 -14.94 -26.77
CA SER A 880 -36.60 -14.44 -28.13
C SER A 880 -37.90 -14.92 -28.85
N PRO A 881 -38.68 -14.06 -29.61
CA PRO A 881 -38.14 -13.39 -30.82
C PRO A 881 -38.82 -12.10 -31.43
N THR A 882 -38.07 -11.42 -32.33
CA THR A 882 -38.43 -10.70 -33.60
C THR A 882 -39.52 -9.61 -33.78
N ARG A 883 -39.05 -8.43 -34.23
CA ARG A 883 -39.41 -7.59 -35.43
C ARG A 883 -40.88 -7.16 -35.76
N GLY A 884 -41.04 -5.85 -36.05
CA GLY A 884 -42.08 -5.22 -36.91
C GLY A 884 -42.55 -3.86 -36.36
N ALA A 885 -42.14 -2.67 -36.85
CA ALA A 885 -42.40 -2.01 -38.14
C ALA A 885 -43.85 -1.51 -38.35
N GLY A 886 -44.08 -0.19 -38.37
CA GLY A 886 -45.37 0.45 -38.71
C GLY A 886 -45.45 1.93 -38.31
N SER A 887 -45.95 2.82 -39.19
CA SER A 887 -45.91 4.30 -39.04
C SER A 887 -47.34 4.94 -38.97
N PRO A 888 -47.62 6.24 -39.29
CA PRO A 888 -47.98 7.23 -38.27
C PRO A 888 -49.27 8.09 -38.51
N GLY A 889 -49.66 8.92 -37.54
CA GLY A 889 -50.63 10.04 -37.67
C GLY A 889 -50.72 10.87 -36.37
N ARG A 890 -50.60 12.21 -36.32
CA ARG A 890 -51.49 13.31 -36.81
C ARG A 890 -52.91 13.25 -36.20
N CYS A 891 -53.53 14.31 -35.67
CA CYS A 891 -53.16 15.73 -35.48
C CYS A 891 -54.22 16.49 -34.62
N LEU A 892 -53.92 17.75 -34.21
CA LEU A 892 -54.84 18.83 -33.73
C LEU A 892 -55.44 18.72 -32.29
N ALA A 893 -55.79 19.80 -31.56
CA ALA A 893 -55.31 21.21 -31.52
C ALA A 893 -56.02 22.04 -30.40
N ARG A 894 -55.26 22.96 -29.74
CA ARG A 894 -55.69 24.25 -29.13
C ARG A 894 -56.65 24.21 -27.89
N THR A 895 -56.66 25.15 -26.93
CA THR A 895 -56.04 26.51 -26.82
C THR A 895 -55.92 27.01 -25.35
N ALA A 896 -54.87 27.81 -25.06
CA ALA A 896 -54.82 29.00 -24.17
C ALA A 896 -55.20 28.93 -22.65
N ALA A 897 -54.58 29.67 -21.72
CA ALA A 897 -53.38 30.54 -21.77
C ALA A 897 -52.85 30.88 -20.35
N ASN A 898 -51.59 31.39 -20.34
CA ASN A 898 -50.78 31.93 -19.23
C ASN A 898 -50.13 30.85 -18.33
N SER A 899 -48.87 30.98 -17.84
CA SER A 899 -47.76 31.89 -18.22
C SER A 899 -46.38 31.26 -17.88
N PRO A 900 -45.25 31.76 -18.42
CA PRO A 900 -43.95 31.04 -18.41
C PRO A 900 -42.85 31.73 -17.56
N VAL A 901 -41.63 31.23 -17.35
CA VAL A 901 -40.56 30.94 -18.34
C VAL A 901 -39.58 29.85 -17.87
N ALA A 902 -39.24 28.93 -18.79
CA ALA A 902 -37.95 28.23 -18.80
C ALA A 902 -37.51 27.89 -20.25
N CYS A 903 -36.20 27.95 -20.49
CA CYS A 903 -35.40 27.38 -21.59
C CYS A 903 -35.40 27.99 -23.04
N ALA A 904 -34.15 28.16 -23.49
CA ALA A 904 -33.59 28.02 -24.85
C ALA A 904 -34.00 28.97 -26.00
N TRP A 905 -33.04 29.77 -26.51
CA TRP A 905 -33.01 30.29 -27.90
C TRP A 905 -31.57 30.43 -28.44
N TRP A 906 -31.42 30.38 -29.76
CA TRP A 906 -30.15 30.31 -30.50
C TRP A 906 -29.96 31.54 -31.40
N TRP A 907 -28.70 31.99 -31.59
CA TRP A 907 -28.20 32.88 -32.67
C TRP A 907 -28.82 34.29 -32.89
N ALA A 908 -28.01 35.37 -32.70
CA ALA A 908 -27.30 36.05 -33.80
C ALA A 908 -26.91 37.54 -33.57
N ARG A 909 -25.61 37.83 -33.74
CA ARG A 909 -24.99 39.08 -34.25
C ARG A 909 -25.22 40.44 -33.55
N ARG A 910 -24.09 41.10 -33.23
CA ARG A 910 -23.83 42.48 -33.73
C ARG A 910 -22.41 42.65 -34.27
N THR A 911 -22.34 43.30 -35.41
CA THR A 911 -21.11 43.61 -36.17
C THR A 911 -20.41 44.86 -35.63
N ARG A 912 -19.07 44.87 -35.58
CA ARG A 912 -18.25 46.08 -35.74
C ARG A 912 -17.23 45.89 -36.87
N ARG A 913 -16.87 47.00 -37.53
CA ARG A 913 -16.28 47.03 -38.87
C ARG A 913 -14.77 46.80 -38.86
N TRP A 914 -14.29 46.05 -39.85
CA TRP A 914 -12.88 46.03 -40.27
C TRP A 914 -12.58 47.15 -41.29
N PRO A 915 -11.36 47.70 -41.31
CA PRO A 915 -10.81 48.37 -42.48
C PRO A 915 -10.00 47.38 -43.36
N SER A 916 -10.41 47.30 -44.64
CA SER A 916 -9.59 47.05 -45.85
C SER A 916 -8.36 46.10 -45.82
N LEU A 917 -8.48 45.01 -46.60
CA LEU A 917 -7.36 44.33 -47.29
C LEU A 917 -6.54 45.30 -48.18
N PRO A 918 -5.31 44.89 -48.57
CA PRO A 918 -5.14 44.54 -49.98
C PRO A 918 -4.50 43.17 -50.26
N ARG A 919 -4.85 42.62 -51.43
CA ARG A 919 -4.46 41.32 -52.00
C ARG A 919 -2.95 41.16 -52.28
N LYS A 920 -2.44 39.92 -52.20
CA LYS A 920 -1.69 39.19 -53.28
C LYS A 920 -1.57 37.69 -52.91
N TRP A 921 -2.06 36.74 -53.74
CA TRP A 921 -1.29 35.96 -54.74
C TRP A 921 -0.05 35.27 -54.13
N ARG A 922 0.16 33.93 -54.09
CA ARG A 922 -0.24 32.82 -55.00
C ARG A 922 -0.31 31.43 -54.28
N ARG A 923 -1.07 30.47 -54.86
CA ARG A 923 -0.76 29.00 -54.90
C ARG A 923 -0.11 28.71 -56.28
N PRO A 924 0.80 27.71 -56.45
CA PRO A 924 0.52 26.26 -56.37
C PRO A 924 1.58 25.50 -55.51
N GLY A 925 1.53 24.19 -55.27
CA GLY A 925 0.66 23.09 -55.73
C GLY A 925 0.87 21.82 -54.87
N PRO A 926 0.27 20.66 -55.19
CA PRO A 926 0.21 19.50 -54.29
C PRO A 926 1.31 18.46 -54.55
N CYS A 927 1.64 17.67 -53.51
CA CYS A 927 2.20 16.31 -53.64
C CYS A 927 1.78 15.44 -52.45
N ALA A 928 1.91 14.11 -52.61
CA ALA A 928 1.19 13.07 -51.86
C ALA A 928 2.03 12.46 -50.69
N PRO A 929 1.50 11.49 -49.92
CA PRO A 929 1.94 11.23 -48.53
C PRO A 929 3.09 10.24 -48.39
N TRP A 930 3.69 10.24 -47.19
CA TRP A 930 4.26 9.11 -46.47
C TRP A 930 3.95 9.29 -44.98
#